data_AF-A0A847G6M4-F1
#
_entry.id   AF-A0A847G6M4-F1
#
_cell.length_a   1.000
_cell.length_b   1.000
_cell.length_c   1.000
_cell.angle_alpha   90.00
_cell.angle_beta   90.00
_cell.angle_gamma   90.00
#
_symmetry.space_group_name_H-M   'P 1'
#
loop_
_entity.id
_entity.type
_entity.pdbx_description
1 polymer ?
#
loop_
_entity_poly.entity_id
_entity_poly.type
_entity_poly.pdbx_seq_one_letter_code
_entity_poly.pdbx_strand_id
1 'polypeptide(L)'
;MKTLKTKFFKTCPKTGKIVGLQPIESQSPWLFPLIGLAALIWVMVRVVPKPSRARYPCQQIAIPLAASFVLWLIGPIATALTFRKLHQWLKQKRFLKVLFTFAIFALLLGGTFGSGVSVPQASYPPHPANDPIGTAQGLAPGRVVWVHNPDVTDWAGPNSGELWYEHVDQAAATNMMDWALKGYSEAANLADAWDAVFRHYNGGTPYQPGEKILIKINLTTVNSGGGFADASYNPVFKGEVTRGSTANAPQLLLALLDQLINTAGVAQSDITIGDSTGLFVNYLYDPLHAEFPDVHYEDNRGTLGRSQATYTSPCVPYYWSTEDADGKTQDCVIQSYDEADYLINFAVLKSHERAGMTVAAKNHYGSMLRTPIAAGYYDLHNRLPLDDTGTLYQGMGFYRPLVDLMGNAHIGGKTLLYIVDGIYGGDGWASNPSTWSMSPFNGDWPSSIFLSMDPVAIDSVAFDFLSQQWPDDVLKYEGVQDFLHEAALADNPPSGTCYDPEHDGTCMTSLGVHEHWNNATDKQYSRNLGTDDGIELLYVTADPTALNYDLTISVSPPEGGSTVPAVGTHAYEAGTVVEVTASSNPGFVFDHWEGGCTGSDTCFVTMDAAKTVTAIFVEEEFLGDVDGDGSANSTDALIVLSADVGIPVGSYCPMNCGDVDGNGVVNSTDALILLSFDAGLGVSFGIGEQGCPQTITQPPGCTP
;
A
#
# COMPACT_ATOMS: atom_id res chain seq x y z
N MET A 1 -57.92 10.14 5.80
CA MET A 1 -57.40 10.12 4.42
C MET A 1 -56.56 11.35 4.05
N LYS A 2 -56.99 12.59 4.36
CA LYS A 2 -56.17 13.81 4.11
C LYS A 2 -54.80 13.80 4.82
N THR A 3 -54.74 13.28 6.06
CA THR A 3 -53.52 13.19 6.88
C THR A 3 -52.50 12.14 6.41
N LEU A 4 -52.93 11.07 5.73
CA LEU A 4 -52.03 10.07 5.13
C LEU A 4 -51.44 10.60 3.82
N LYS A 5 -52.24 11.34 3.04
CA LYS A 5 -51.83 11.85 1.73
C LYS A 5 -50.70 12.88 1.84
N THR A 6 -50.74 13.75 2.85
CA THR A 6 -49.68 14.74 3.10
C THR A 6 -48.43 14.14 3.76
N LYS A 7 -48.54 12.99 4.44
CA LYS A 7 -47.43 12.35 5.15
C LYS A 7 -46.50 11.55 4.24
N PHE A 8 -47.02 11.03 3.11
CA PHE A 8 -46.25 10.17 2.21
C PHE A 8 -46.05 10.76 0.81
N PHE A 9 -46.85 11.75 0.41
CA PHE A 9 -46.84 12.28 -0.95
C PHE A 9 -46.66 13.81 -0.98
N LYS A 10 -45.76 14.31 -1.84
CA LYS A 10 -45.68 15.72 -2.22
C LYS A 10 -46.86 16.01 -3.15
N THR A 11 -47.67 17.02 -2.83
CA THR A 11 -48.82 17.41 -3.65
C THR A 11 -48.66 18.84 -4.19
N CYS A 12 -48.99 19.06 -5.46
CA CYS A 12 -48.99 20.38 -6.08
C CYS A 12 -50.02 21.30 -5.39
N PRO A 13 -49.63 22.47 -4.87
CA PRO A 13 -50.54 23.37 -4.14
C PRO A 13 -51.71 23.89 -4.99
N LYS A 14 -51.51 24.07 -6.30
CA LYS A 14 -52.53 24.61 -7.21
C LYS A 14 -53.54 23.56 -7.70
N THR A 15 -53.12 22.30 -7.86
CA THR A 15 -53.95 21.28 -8.53
C THR A 15 -54.32 20.09 -7.64
N GLY A 16 -53.71 19.95 -6.45
CA GLY A 16 -53.94 18.83 -5.54
C GLY A 16 -53.45 17.47 -6.05
N LYS A 17 -52.78 17.43 -7.22
CA LYS A 17 -52.21 16.22 -7.81
C LYS A 17 -50.90 15.84 -7.11
N ILE A 18 -50.66 14.54 -6.98
CA ILE A 18 -49.42 13.98 -6.41
C ILE A 18 -48.30 14.20 -7.43
N VAL A 19 -47.21 14.84 -7.00
CA VAL A 19 -46.05 15.21 -7.83
C VAL A 19 -44.76 14.55 -7.36
N GLY A 20 -44.79 13.79 -6.28
CA GLY A 20 -43.65 13.02 -5.78
C GLY A 20 -43.93 12.37 -4.42
N LEU A 21 -42.95 11.63 -3.90
CA LEU A 21 -42.98 11.06 -2.54
C LEU A 21 -42.24 11.98 -1.56
N GLN A 22 -42.68 12.02 -0.30
CA GLN A 22 -41.90 12.67 0.76
C GLN A 22 -40.76 11.74 1.22
N PRO A 23 -39.57 12.28 1.58
CA PRO A 23 -38.51 11.48 2.20
C PRO A 23 -39.02 10.83 3.49
N ILE A 24 -38.75 9.53 3.66
CA ILE A 24 -39.14 8.81 4.87
C ILE A 24 -38.08 9.07 5.94
N GLU A 25 -38.41 9.79 7.01
CA GLU A 25 -37.56 9.88 8.20
C GLU A 25 -37.32 8.47 8.76
N SER A 26 -36.04 8.09 8.91
CA SER A 26 -35.58 6.71 9.19
C SER A 26 -35.96 6.16 10.58
N GLN A 27 -36.75 6.87 11.39
CA GLN A 27 -37.00 6.53 12.79
C GLN A 27 -38.36 5.90 13.10
N SER A 28 -39.18 5.53 12.10
CA SER A 28 -40.45 4.83 12.39
C SER A 28 -40.16 3.39 12.83
N PRO A 29 -40.45 2.99 14.10
CA PRO A 29 -40.16 1.66 14.61
C PRO A 29 -40.99 0.56 13.92
N TRP A 30 -41.99 0.96 13.14
CA TRP A 30 -42.87 0.06 12.38
C TRP A 30 -42.42 -0.14 10.92
N LEU A 31 -41.47 0.65 10.43
CA LEU A 31 -41.07 0.60 9.02
C LEU A 31 -40.39 -0.72 8.69
N PHE A 32 -39.41 -1.12 9.51
CA PHE A 32 -38.70 -2.39 9.37
C PHE A 32 -39.62 -3.62 9.43
N PRO A 33 -40.50 -3.81 10.45
CA PRO A 33 -41.35 -5.00 10.50
C PRO A 33 -42.39 -5.04 9.38
N LEU A 34 -42.88 -3.89 8.89
CA LEU A 34 -43.83 -3.85 7.78
C LEU A 34 -43.15 -4.20 6.44
N ILE A 35 -41.97 -3.64 6.17
CA ILE A 35 -41.20 -3.94 4.96
C ILE A 35 -40.71 -5.38 4.98
N GLY A 36 -40.20 -5.84 6.13
CA GLY A 36 -39.73 -7.20 6.35
C GLY A 36 -40.83 -8.25 6.14
N LEU A 37 -42.02 -8.03 6.70
CA LEU A 37 -43.17 -8.90 6.50
C LEU A 37 -43.64 -8.91 5.04
N ALA A 38 -43.70 -7.74 4.40
CA ALA A 38 -44.07 -7.64 2.99
C ALA A 38 -43.07 -8.37 2.09
N ALA A 39 -41.77 -8.24 2.36
CA ALA A 39 -40.70 -8.96 1.67
C ALA A 39 -40.82 -10.48 1.88
N LEU A 40 -41.07 -10.94 3.11
CA LEU A 40 -41.25 -12.36 3.43
C LEU A 40 -42.45 -12.96 2.70
N ILE A 41 -43.61 -12.28 2.71
CA ILE A 41 -44.80 -12.71 1.97
C ILE A 41 -44.51 -12.76 0.47
N TRP A 42 -43.81 -11.75 -0.06
CA TRP A 42 -43.51 -11.68 -1.49
C TRP A 42 -42.58 -12.81 -1.94
N VAL A 43 -41.54 -13.12 -1.16
CA VAL A 43 -40.63 -14.25 -1.38
C VAL A 43 -41.40 -15.57 -1.28
N MET A 44 -42.22 -15.75 -0.25
CA MET A 44 -43.03 -16.96 -0.06
C MET A 44 -43.99 -17.20 -1.24
N VAL A 45 -44.67 -16.17 -1.71
CA VAL A 45 -45.64 -16.28 -2.81
C VAL A 45 -44.95 -16.50 -4.16
N ARG A 46 -43.76 -15.93 -4.38
CA ARG A 46 -43.11 -15.95 -5.70
C ARG A 46 -42.09 -17.07 -5.86
N VAL A 47 -41.29 -17.33 -4.83
CA VAL A 47 -40.15 -18.26 -4.88
C VAL A 47 -40.57 -19.68 -4.51
N VAL A 48 -41.41 -19.89 -3.50
CA VAL A 48 -41.81 -21.26 -3.09
C VAL A 48 -42.50 -22.04 -4.23
N PRO A 49 -43.43 -21.45 -5.01
CA PRO A 49 -44.04 -22.19 -6.13
C PRO A 49 -43.09 -22.41 -7.32
N LYS A 50 -42.01 -21.63 -7.45
CA LYS A 50 -41.03 -21.76 -8.53
C LYS A 50 -39.64 -21.22 -8.09
N PRO A 51 -38.76 -22.08 -7.52
CA PRO A 51 -37.51 -21.66 -6.89
C PRO A 51 -36.57 -20.84 -7.77
N SER A 52 -36.55 -21.09 -9.09
CA SER A 52 -35.75 -20.32 -10.06
C SER A 52 -35.97 -18.79 -10.00
N ARG A 53 -37.11 -18.31 -9.50
CA ARG A 53 -37.43 -16.88 -9.38
C ARG A 53 -36.60 -16.15 -8.32
N ALA A 54 -35.90 -16.88 -7.44
CA ALA A 54 -34.98 -16.28 -6.47
C ALA A 54 -33.87 -15.45 -7.13
N ARG A 55 -33.52 -15.77 -8.39
CA ARG A 55 -32.49 -15.05 -9.16
C ARG A 55 -32.96 -13.72 -9.77
N TYR A 56 -34.23 -13.36 -9.63
CA TYR A 56 -34.72 -12.11 -10.18
C TYR A 56 -34.21 -10.93 -9.34
N PRO A 57 -33.79 -9.79 -9.93
CA PRO A 57 -33.22 -8.66 -9.19
C PRO A 57 -34.12 -8.19 -8.04
N CYS A 58 -35.43 -8.19 -8.26
CA CYS A 58 -36.42 -7.79 -7.25
C CYS A 58 -36.55 -8.79 -6.09
N GLN A 59 -36.28 -10.08 -6.31
CA GLN A 59 -36.23 -11.10 -5.27
C GLN A 59 -34.89 -11.11 -4.55
N GLN A 60 -33.79 -10.79 -5.22
CA GLN A 60 -32.47 -10.63 -4.60
C GLN A 60 -32.44 -9.47 -3.59
N ILE A 61 -33.26 -8.43 -3.79
CA ILE A 61 -33.46 -7.35 -2.81
C ILE A 61 -34.40 -7.79 -1.66
N ALA A 62 -35.45 -8.56 -1.96
CA ALA A 62 -36.46 -8.97 -0.98
C ALA A 62 -35.99 -10.09 -0.03
N ILE A 63 -35.13 -11.01 -0.51
CA ILE A 63 -34.66 -12.17 0.26
C ILE A 63 -33.87 -11.75 1.53
N PRO A 64 -32.89 -10.84 1.47
CA PRO A 64 -32.19 -10.37 2.66
C PRO A 64 -33.13 -9.67 3.65
N LEU A 65 -34.06 -8.85 3.18
CA LEU A 65 -35.05 -8.16 4.03
C LEU A 65 -35.99 -9.15 4.73
N ALA A 66 -36.43 -10.20 4.03
CA ALA A 66 -37.23 -11.28 4.59
C ALA A 66 -36.45 -12.09 5.64
N ALA A 67 -35.17 -12.41 5.37
CA ALA A 67 -34.31 -13.14 6.28
C ALA A 67 -34.04 -12.33 7.57
N SER A 68 -33.70 -11.06 7.44
CA SER A 68 -33.50 -10.15 8.58
C SER A 68 -34.77 -9.99 9.42
N PHE A 69 -35.95 -9.97 8.80
CA PHE A 69 -37.22 -9.96 9.52
C PHE A 69 -37.49 -11.25 10.31
N VAL A 70 -37.18 -12.41 9.72
CA VAL A 70 -37.30 -13.70 10.41
C VAL A 70 -36.35 -13.78 11.59
N LEU A 71 -35.10 -13.33 11.44
CA LEU A 71 -34.13 -13.26 12.54
C LEU A 71 -34.58 -12.29 13.64
N TRP A 72 -35.12 -11.12 13.27
CA TRP A 72 -35.68 -10.16 14.20
C TRP A 72 -36.89 -10.71 14.98
N LEU A 73 -37.72 -11.55 14.38
CA LEU A 73 -38.82 -12.25 15.06
C LEU A 73 -38.33 -13.34 16.02
N ILE A 74 -37.35 -14.13 15.60
CA ILE A 74 -36.85 -15.28 16.37
C ILE A 74 -35.96 -14.82 17.52
N GLY A 75 -35.18 -13.76 17.33
CA GLY A 75 -34.19 -13.25 18.29
C GLY A 75 -34.72 -13.06 19.71
N PRO A 76 -35.80 -12.28 19.92
CA PRO A 76 -36.36 -12.05 21.26
C PRO A 76 -36.90 -13.33 21.92
N ILE A 77 -37.51 -14.23 21.14
CA ILE A 77 -38.07 -15.48 21.64
C ILE A 77 -36.96 -16.45 22.04
N ALA A 78 -35.95 -16.62 21.18
CA ALA A 78 -34.78 -17.44 21.46
C ALA A 78 -34.00 -16.91 22.67
N THR A 79 -33.83 -15.59 22.77
CA THR A 79 -33.18 -14.94 23.92
C THR A 79 -33.95 -15.19 25.21
N ALA A 80 -35.27 -15.01 25.20
CA ALA A 80 -36.10 -15.23 26.38
C ALA A 80 -36.11 -16.71 26.83
N LEU A 81 -36.16 -17.66 25.89
CA LEU A 81 -36.11 -19.09 26.18
C LEU A 81 -34.75 -19.53 26.71
N THR A 82 -33.67 -19.03 26.12
CA THR A 82 -32.29 -19.29 26.57
C THR A 82 -32.07 -18.70 27.96
N PHE A 83 -32.51 -17.47 28.23
CA PHE A 83 -32.39 -16.86 29.56
C PHE A 83 -33.21 -17.61 30.61
N ARG A 84 -34.41 -18.07 30.28
CA ARG A 84 -35.22 -18.92 31.17
C ARG A 84 -34.53 -20.25 31.47
N LYS A 85 -33.94 -20.92 30.48
CA LYS A 85 -33.19 -22.17 30.69
C LYS A 85 -31.90 -21.94 31.48
N LEU A 86 -31.15 -20.88 31.18
CA LEU A 86 -29.93 -20.51 31.90
C LEU A 86 -30.23 -20.25 33.38
N HIS A 87 -31.31 -19.51 33.66
CA HIS A 87 -31.78 -19.25 35.01
C HIS A 87 -32.23 -20.53 35.74
N GLN A 88 -32.91 -21.45 35.06
CA GLN A 88 -33.28 -22.76 35.61
C GLN A 88 -32.04 -23.63 35.90
N TRP A 89 -31.05 -23.65 35.02
CA TRP A 89 -29.82 -24.43 35.19
C TRP A 89 -28.92 -23.88 36.28
N LEU A 90 -28.87 -22.56 36.46
CA LEU A 90 -28.21 -21.92 37.60
C LEU A 90 -28.87 -22.33 38.92
N LYS A 91 -30.22 -22.31 39.00
CA LYS A 91 -30.96 -22.80 40.18
C LYS A 91 -30.74 -24.30 40.45
N GLN A 92 -30.58 -25.10 39.40
CA GLN A 92 -30.29 -26.55 39.49
C GLN A 92 -28.79 -26.87 39.68
N LYS A 93 -27.92 -25.86 39.86
CA LYS A 93 -26.45 -26.00 39.98
C LYS A 93 -25.79 -26.77 38.82
N ARG A 94 -26.37 -26.71 37.61
CA ARG A 94 -25.86 -27.37 36.39
C ARG A 94 -24.86 -26.49 35.65
N PHE A 95 -23.76 -26.13 36.32
CA PHE A 95 -22.77 -25.16 35.84
C PHE A 95 -22.10 -25.54 34.51
N LEU A 96 -21.89 -26.84 34.25
CA LEU A 96 -21.30 -27.31 32.99
C LEU A 96 -22.16 -26.93 31.76
N LYS A 97 -23.49 -26.96 31.88
CA LYS A 97 -24.42 -26.60 30.78
C LYS A 97 -24.44 -25.10 30.53
N VAL A 98 -24.29 -24.30 31.60
CA VAL A 98 -24.16 -22.85 31.53
C VAL A 98 -22.87 -22.47 30.79
N LEU A 99 -21.74 -23.04 31.20
CA LEU A 99 -20.42 -22.87 30.56
C LEU A 99 -20.44 -23.24 29.08
N PHE A 100 -21.01 -24.40 28.72
CA PHE A 100 -21.12 -24.82 27.33
C PHE A 100 -21.97 -23.87 26.48
N THR A 101 -23.04 -23.29 27.05
CA THR A 101 -23.88 -22.31 26.34
C THR A 101 -23.13 -20.98 26.12
N PHE A 102 -22.35 -20.53 27.10
CA PHE A 102 -21.47 -19.36 26.94
C PHE A 102 -20.35 -19.61 25.93
N ALA A 103 -19.76 -20.81 25.89
CA ALA A 103 -18.72 -21.16 24.92
C ALA A 103 -19.27 -21.13 23.48
N ILE A 104 -20.48 -21.68 23.23
CA ILE A 104 -21.14 -21.59 21.92
C ILE A 104 -21.43 -20.12 21.54
N PHE A 105 -21.88 -19.31 22.51
CA PHE A 105 -22.13 -17.89 22.27
C PHE A 105 -20.85 -17.13 21.93
N ALA A 106 -19.74 -17.42 22.63
CA ALA A 106 -18.43 -16.87 22.33
C ALA A 106 -17.88 -17.32 20.97
N LEU A 107 -18.13 -18.57 20.56
CA LEU A 107 -17.75 -19.10 19.24
C LEU A 107 -18.56 -18.44 18.11
N LEU A 108 -19.86 -18.22 18.32
CA LEU A 108 -20.72 -17.52 17.37
C LEU A 108 -20.38 -16.03 17.25
N LEU A 109 -20.02 -15.37 18.36
CA LEU A 109 -19.50 -14.00 18.36
C LEU A 109 -18.13 -13.93 17.70
N GLY A 110 -17.22 -14.87 18.00
CA GLY A 110 -15.90 -14.96 17.37
C GLY A 110 -15.98 -15.20 15.85
N GLY A 111 -16.97 -15.99 15.39
CA GLY A 111 -17.24 -16.18 13.97
C GLY A 111 -17.77 -14.95 13.24
N THR A 112 -18.41 -14.01 13.95
CA THR A 112 -18.86 -12.73 13.38
C THR A 112 -17.77 -11.65 13.31
N PHE A 113 -16.63 -11.84 13.99
CA PHE A 113 -15.47 -10.95 13.87
C PHE A 113 -14.49 -11.37 12.75
N GLY A 114 -14.61 -12.59 12.21
CA GLY A 114 -13.73 -13.12 11.16
C GLY A 114 -14.28 -13.02 9.73
N SER A 115 -15.46 -12.43 9.54
CA SER A 115 -16.00 -12.12 8.21
C SER A 115 -16.02 -10.60 8.08
N GLY A 116 -15.03 -10.05 7.38
CA GLY A 116 -15.02 -8.64 7.01
C GLY A 116 -16.39 -8.25 6.45
N VAL A 117 -16.95 -7.17 6.99
CA VAL A 117 -18.10 -6.51 6.38
C VAL A 117 -17.67 -6.20 4.95
N SER A 118 -18.38 -6.76 3.97
CA SER A 118 -18.21 -6.39 2.58
C SER A 118 -18.46 -4.88 2.45
N VAL A 119 -17.37 -4.14 2.29
CA VAL A 119 -17.31 -2.71 1.99
C VAL A 119 -18.17 -2.46 0.75
N PRO A 120 -18.96 -1.37 0.69
CA PRO A 120 -19.65 -0.99 -0.54
C PRO A 120 -18.60 -0.84 -1.66
N GLN A 121 -18.65 -1.74 -2.63
CA GLN A 121 -17.79 -1.70 -3.82
C GLN A 121 -18.08 -0.40 -4.59
N ALA A 122 -17.03 0.23 -5.12
CA ALA A 122 -17.13 1.35 -6.06
C ALA A 122 -18.20 1.05 -7.13
N SER A 123 -19.04 2.03 -7.46
CA SER A 123 -20.10 1.85 -8.46
C SER A 123 -19.59 1.82 -9.90
N TYR A 124 -18.27 1.89 -10.09
CA TYR A 124 -17.53 1.97 -11.34
C TYR A 124 -16.43 0.89 -11.37
N PRO A 125 -16.01 0.43 -12.56
CA PRO A 125 -14.84 -0.44 -12.68
C PRO A 125 -13.59 0.30 -12.20
N PRO A 126 -12.86 -0.20 -11.19
CA PRO A 126 -11.62 0.43 -10.77
C PRO A 126 -10.55 0.28 -11.86
N HIS A 127 -9.58 1.19 -11.88
CA HIS A 127 -8.35 1.02 -12.65
C HIS A 127 -7.66 -0.30 -12.21
N PRO A 128 -7.18 -1.15 -13.13
CA PRO A 128 -6.60 -2.42 -12.77
C PRO A 128 -5.37 -2.25 -11.86
N ALA A 129 -5.21 -3.19 -10.93
CA ALA A 129 -3.98 -3.30 -10.16
C ALA A 129 -2.80 -3.66 -11.07
N ASN A 130 -1.63 -3.09 -10.78
CA ASN A 130 -0.38 -3.36 -11.50
C ASN A 130 -0.46 -3.09 -13.02
N ASP A 131 -1.18 -2.04 -13.41
CA ASP A 131 -1.34 -1.59 -14.80
C ASP A 131 -0.84 -0.15 -14.93
N PRO A 132 0.49 0.06 -15.04
CA PRO A 132 1.08 1.39 -15.04
C PRO A 132 0.70 2.19 -16.29
N ILE A 133 0.34 3.46 -16.06
CA ILE A 133 0.15 4.47 -17.10
C ILE A 133 1.05 5.68 -16.82
N GLY A 134 1.49 6.36 -17.88
CA GLY A 134 2.41 7.48 -17.79
C GLY A 134 3.88 7.06 -17.79
N THR A 135 4.76 7.95 -17.36
CA THR A 135 6.21 7.74 -17.36
C THR A 135 6.76 8.09 -15.99
N ALA A 136 7.38 7.11 -15.33
CA ALA A 136 7.97 7.27 -14.01
C ALA A 136 9.09 8.33 -13.99
N GLN A 137 9.10 9.20 -12.99
CA GLN A 137 10.03 10.34 -12.86
C GLN A 137 10.92 10.26 -11.61
N GLY A 138 12.01 11.03 -11.60
CA GLY A 138 12.88 11.23 -10.44
C GLY A 138 14.17 10.41 -10.43
N LEU A 139 14.98 10.60 -9.39
CA LEU A 139 16.27 9.92 -9.20
C LEU A 139 16.11 8.39 -9.14
N ALA A 140 15.06 7.93 -8.44
CA ALA A 140 14.58 6.56 -8.45
C ALA A 140 13.18 6.56 -9.11
N PRO A 141 13.09 6.36 -10.44
CA PRO A 141 11.86 6.57 -11.20
C PRO A 141 10.64 5.86 -10.62
N GLY A 142 9.59 6.61 -10.23
CA GLY A 142 8.34 6.04 -9.70
C GLY A 142 8.45 5.45 -8.30
N ARG A 143 9.60 5.59 -7.61
CA ARG A 143 9.73 5.14 -6.22
C ARG A 143 8.98 6.08 -5.29
N VAL A 144 8.22 5.50 -4.36
CA VAL A 144 7.67 6.19 -3.19
C VAL A 144 8.20 5.48 -1.96
N VAL A 145 8.93 6.20 -1.12
CA VAL A 145 9.37 5.67 0.17
C VAL A 145 8.28 5.92 1.18
N TRP A 146 7.86 4.87 1.88
CA TRP A 146 6.94 4.94 3.01
C TRP A 146 7.68 4.50 4.26
N VAL A 147 7.97 5.46 5.14
CA VAL A 147 8.54 5.18 6.46
C VAL A 147 7.42 5.11 7.49
N HIS A 148 7.39 4.07 8.31
CA HIS A 148 6.44 3.89 9.40
C HIS A 148 7.18 3.62 10.73
N ASN A 149 6.97 4.47 11.72
CA ASN A 149 7.57 4.32 13.04
C ASN A 149 6.52 4.55 14.14
N PRO A 150 5.94 3.49 14.74
CA PRO A 150 4.91 3.65 15.76
C PRO A 150 5.41 4.40 17.01
N ASP A 151 6.72 4.39 17.29
CA ASP A 151 7.31 5.09 18.43
C ASP A 151 7.33 6.63 18.27
N VAL A 152 6.97 7.15 17.09
CA VAL A 152 6.92 8.60 16.85
C VAL A 152 5.72 9.27 17.53
N THR A 153 4.68 8.50 17.89
CA THR A 153 3.44 9.03 18.48
C THR A 153 3.11 8.36 19.81
N ASP A 154 2.69 9.13 20.81
CA ASP A 154 2.15 8.60 22.08
C ASP A 154 0.78 9.17 22.47
N TRP A 155 0.14 9.92 21.55
CA TRP A 155 -1.09 10.63 21.85
C TRP A 155 -2.25 9.69 22.21
N ALA A 156 -2.90 9.94 23.35
CA ALA A 156 -4.09 9.20 23.76
C ALA A 156 -5.36 9.55 22.94
N GLY A 157 -5.25 10.47 21.98
CA GLY A 157 -6.30 10.83 21.03
C GLY A 157 -7.10 12.08 21.41
N PRO A 158 -8.08 12.48 20.57
CA PRO A 158 -8.76 13.79 20.66
C PRO A 158 -9.56 14.02 21.94
N ASN A 159 -9.84 12.96 22.72
CA ASN A 159 -10.58 13.05 23.99
C ASN A 159 -9.66 13.21 25.22
N SER A 160 -8.34 13.22 25.05
CA SER A 160 -7.35 13.37 26.13
C SER A 160 -7.36 14.76 26.78
N GLY A 161 -7.76 15.79 26.02
CA GLY A 161 -7.60 17.20 26.39
C GLY A 161 -6.24 17.79 25.98
N GLU A 162 -5.35 16.96 25.44
CA GLU A 162 -4.03 17.31 24.91
C GLU A 162 -4.08 17.42 23.38
N LEU A 163 -3.04 18.00 22.76
CA LEU A 163 -3.01 18.21 21.32
C LEU A 163 -2.02 17.29 20.63
N TRP A 164 -2.42 16.71 19.51
CA TRP A 164 -1.63 15.73 18.78
C TRP A 164 -0.19 16.18 18.50
N TYR A 165 0.04 17.45 18.20
CA TYR A 165 1.37 17.97 17.86
C TYR A 165 2.32 18.09 19.06
N GLU A 166 1.80 18.01 20.28
CA GLU A 166 2.58 17.93 21.52
C GLU A 166 3.05 16.49 21.80
N HIS A 167 2.51 15.51 21.06
CA HIS A 167 2.69 14.07 21.23
C HIS A 167 3.39 13.41 20.03
N VAL A 168 4.25 14.18 19.38
CA VAL A 168 5.15 13.70 18.33
C VAL A 168 6.57 13.76 18.88
N ASP A 169 7.23 12.60 18.95
CA ASP A 169 8.62 12.52 19.40
C ASP A 169 9.58 13.08 18.33
N GLN A 170 10.37 14.10 18.72
CA GLN A 170 11.26 14.79 17.79
C GLN A 170 12.36 13.88 17.25
N ALA A 171 12.94 12.99 18.07
CA ALA A 171 14.04 12.15 17.65
C ALA A 171 13.58 11.08 16.65
N ALA A 172 12.43 10.46 16.92
CA ALA A 172 11.76 9.53 16.02
C ALA A 172 11.38 10.21 14.70
N ALA A 173 10.80 11.42 14.74
CA ALA A 173 10.46 12.18 13.54
C ALA A 173 11.70 12.54 12.70
N THR A 174 12.81 12.89 13.35
CA THR A 174 14.11 13.15 12.69
C THR A 174 14.61 11.90 11.99
N ASN A 175 14.62 10.75 12.68
CA ASN A 175 15.02 9.47 12.09
C ASN A 175 14.13 9.09 10.90
N MET A 176 12.82 9.32 10.99
CA MET A 176 11.91 9.04 9.88
C MET A 176 12.22 9.88 8.64
N MET A 177 12.49 11.18 8.81
CA MET A 177 12.91 12.05 7.70
C MET A 177 14.24 11.58 7.10
N ASP A 178 15.18 11.14 7.95
CA ASP A 178 16.47 10.60 7.50
C ASP A 178 16.31 9.33 6.67
N TRP A 179 15.52 8.39 7.18
CA TRP A 179 15.25 7.11 6.51
C TRP A 179 14.50 7.30 5.21
N ALA A 180 13.57 8.27 5.13
CA ALA A 180 12.84 8.57 3.91
C ALA A 180 13.79 9.00 2.78
N LEU A 181 14.67 9.98 3.06
CA LEU A 181 15.59 10.51 2.06
C LEU A 181 16.68 9.49 1.66
N LYS A 182 17.26 8.78 2.62
CA LYS A 182 18.25 7.73 2.34
C LYS A 182 17.64 6.55 1.58
N GLY A 183 16.43 6.11 1.96
CA GLY A 183 15.72 5.06 1.23
C GLY A 183 15.38 5.47 -0.20
N TYR A 184 15.08 6.75 -0.41
CA TYR A 184 14.72 7.24 -1.74
C TYR A 184 15.94 7.31 -2.66
N SER A 185 17.03 7.88 -2.15
CA SER A 185 18.29 8.09 -2.89
C SER A 185 19.21 6.87 -2.94
N GLU A 186 18.94 5.84 -2.13
CA GLU A 186 19.82 4.69 -1.86
C GLU A 186 21.19 5.09 -1.29
N ALA A 187 21.33 6.32 -0.79
CA ALA A 187 22.58 6.82 -0.25
C ALA A 187 22.87 6.27 1.15
N ALA A 188 24.15 6.01 1.42
CA ALA A 188 24.60 5.50 2.71
C ALA A 188 24.48 6.54 3.85
N ASN A 189 24.50 7.83 3.52
CA ASN A 189 24.38 8.93 4.49
C ASN A 189 23.60 10.11 3.87
N LEU A 190 23.17 11.03 4.72
CA LEU A 190 22.31 12.15 4.32
C LEU A 190 23.00 13.17 3.40
N ALA A 191 24.30 13.40 3.54
CA ALA A 191 25.01 14.35 2.69
C ALA A 191 25.05 13.85 1.24
N ASP A 192 25.37 12.56 1.05
CA ASP A 192 25.32 11.91 -0.26
C ASP A 192 23.89 11.86 -0.81
N ALA A 193 22.88 11.69 0.07
CA ALA A 193 21.47 11.67 -0.32
C ALA A 193 21.03 13.02 -0.93
N TRP A 194 21.34 14.13 -0.25
CA TRP A 194 21.06 15.47 -0.76
C TRP A 194 21.85 15.81 -2.02
N ASP A 195 23.15 15.48 -2.07
CA ASP A 195 23.97 15.70 -3.27
C ASP A 195 23.39 14.95 -4.48
N ALA A 196 22.93 13.70 -4.31
CA ALA A 196 22.29 12.92 -5.36
C ALA A 196 20.99 13.57 -5.86
N VAL A 197 20.14 14.05 -4.96
CA VAL A 197 18.88 14.73 -5.30
C VAL A 197 19.13 16.02 -6.08
N PHE A 198 20.04 16.89 -5.62
CA PHE A 198 20.38 18.13 -6.33
C PHE A 198 21.04 17.85 -7.68
N ARG A 199 21.99 16.91 -7.75
CA ARG A 199 22.63 16.55 -9.02
C ARG A 199 21.65 16.00 -10.02
N HIS A 200 20.72 15.15 -9.59
CA HIS A 200 19.69 14.63 -10.49
C HIS A 200 18.88 15.77 -11.09
N TYR A 201 18.37 16.66 -10.24
CA TYR A 201 17.54 17.78 -10.65
C TYR A 201 18.29 18.77 -11.56
N ASN A 202 19.56 19.06 -11.28
CA ASN A 202 20.37 20.02 -12.03
C ASN A 202 21.16 19.41 -13.21
N GLY A 203 20.81 18.21 -13.68
CA GLY A 203 21.51 17.58 -14.81
C GLY A 203 22.99 17.27 -14.55
N GLY A 204 23.35 16.95 -13.30
CA GLY A 204 24.66 16.51 -12.84
C GLY A 204 25.40 17.51 -11.94
N THR A 205 24.89 18.72 -11.79
CA THR A 205 25.52 19.79 -11.01
C THR A 205 25.06 19.75 -9.54
N PRO A 206 25.94 19.80 -8.54
CA PRO A 206 25.51 19.84 -7.14
C PRO A 206 24.86 21.20 -6.81
N TYR A 207 24.20 21.28 -5.66
CA TYR A 207 23.73 22.55 -5.10
C TYR A 207 24.82 23.63 -5.13
N GLN A 208 24.44 24.86 -5.50
CA GLN A 208 25.31 26.03 -5.47
C GLN A 208 24.89 26.98 -4.33
N PRO A 209 25.83 27.45 -3.49
CA PRO A 209 25.52 28.42 -2.44
C PRO A 209 24.83 29.67 -2.99
N GLY A 210 23.71 30.04 -2.39
CA GLY A 210 22.87 31.16 -2.81
C GLY A 210 21.65 30.77 -3.65
N GLU A 211 21.56 29.51 -4.10
CA GLU A 211 20.32 28.98 -4.66
C GLU A 211 19.26 28.82 -3.57
N LYS A 212 18.03 29.19 -3.88
CA LYS A 212 16.92 29.35 -2.92
C LYS A 212 15.97 28.16 -2.91
N ILE A 213 15.51 27.80 -1.71
CA ILE A 213 14.54 26.71 -1.49
C ILE A 213 13.25 27.27 -0.91
N LEU A 214 12.12 26.94 -1.54
CA LEU A 214 10.79 27.18 -1.02
C LEU A 214 10.17 25.88 -0.50
N ILE A 215 9.74 25.84 0.75
CA ILE A 215 9.03 24.70 1.35
C ILE A 215 7.55 25.06 1.49
N LYS A 216 6.71 24.45 0.64
CA LYS A 216 5.26 24.63 0.66
C LYS A 216 4.60 23.66 1.63
N ILE A 217 4.15 24.17 2.78
CA ILE A 217 3.43 23.40 3.81
C ILE A 217 1.91 23.55 3.67
N ASN A 218 1.11 22.72 4.36
CA ASN A 218 -0.34 22.79 4.34
C ASN A 218 -0.90 23.63 5.50
N LEU A 219 -1.38 24.85 5.21
CA LEU A 219 -2.01 25.73 6.20
C LEU A 219 -3.53 25.91 5.97
N THR A 220 -4.18 24.94 5.33
CA THR A 220 -5.62 25.03 4.96
C THR A 220 -6.52 25.26 6.18
N THR A 221 -6.22 24.62 7.31
CA THR A 221 -7.01 24.73 8.55
C THR A 221 -6.79 26.06 9.28
N VAL A 222 -5.81 26.87 8.86
CA VAL A 222 -5.53 28.20 9.38
C VAL A 222 -5.51 29.26 8.26
N ASN A 223 -6.35 29.07 7.24
CA ASN A 223 -6.50 30.00 6.12
C ASN A 223 -6.83 31.44 6.59
N SER A 224 -6.13 32.42 6.02
CA SER A 224 -6.23 33.84 6.38
C SER A 224 -7.63 34.44 6.17
N GLY A 225 -8.33 34.03 5.12
CA GLY A 225 -9.67 34.51 4.79
C GLY A 225 -10.78 33.95 5.68
N GLY A 226 -10.53 32.83 6.37
CA GLY A 226 -11.54 32.15 7.19
C GLY A 226 -11.69 32.66 8.62
N GLY A 227 -10.71 33.43 9.11
CA GLY A 227 -10.64 33.86 10.51
C GLY A 227 -10.33 32.72 11.48
N PHE A 228 -9.50 31.77 11.04
CA PHE A 228 -9.10 30.58 11.80
C PHE A 228 -7.87 30.80 12.70
N ALA A 229 -7.36 32.02 12.78
CA ALA A 229 -6.40 32.43 13.79
C ALA A 229 -6.66 33.87 14.25
N ASP A 230 -6.32 34.16 15.50
CA ASP A 230 -6.51 35.49 16.08
C ASP A 230 -5.43 36.49 15.61
N ALA A 231 -5.50 37.72 16.12
CA ALA A 231 -4.50 38.75 15.83
C ALA A 231 -3.09 38.41 16.34
N SER A 232 -3.00 37.48 17.30
CA SER A 232 -1.76 37.00 17.92
C SER A 232 -1.29 35.66 17.34
N TYR A 233 -1.84 35.20 16.21
CA TYR A 233 -1.48 33.95 15.54
C TYR A 233 -1.75 32.67 16.32
N ASN A 234 -2.69 32.72 17.27
CA ASN A 234 -3.21 31.52 17.91
C ASN A 234 -4.37 30.98 17.07
N PRO A 235 -4.42 29.66 16.78
CA PRO A 235 -5.55 29.04 16.10
C PRO A 235 -6.88 29.33 16.81
N VAL A 236 -7.90 29.69 16.04
CA VAL A 236 -9.27 29.96 16.47
C VAL A 236 -10.20 28.95 15.84
N PHE A 237 -10.93 28.23 16.67
CA PHE A 237 -11.79 27.13 16.24
C PHE A 237 -13.13 27.65 15.74
N LYS A 238 -13.50 27.23 14.53
CA LYS A 238 -14.68 27.74 13.83
C LYS A 238 -15.17 26.72 12.81
N GLY A 239 -16.48 26.45 12.87
CA GLY A 239 -17.11 25.50 11.96
C GLY A 239 -16.56 24.09 12.17
N GLU A 240 -16.06 23.49 11.10
CA GLU A 240 -15.47 22.13 11.08
C GLU A 240 -14.03 22.09 11.59
N VAL A 241 -13.33 23.23 11.62
CA VAL A 241 -11.95 23.33 12.11
C VAL A 241 -11.93 23.35 13.64
N THR A 242 -11.19 22.42 14.24
CA THR A 242 -11.02 22.28 15.68
C THR A 242 -9.56 22.44 16.11
N ARG A 243 -9.30 22.43 17.42
CA ARG A 243 -7.95 22.53 17.98
C ARG A 243 -7.05 21.35 17.61
N GLY A 244 -7.67 20.22 17.30
CA GLY A 244 -6.97 19.02 16.88
C GLY A 244 -6.99 18.79 15.38
N SER A 245 -7.44 19.73 14.55
CA SER A 245 -7.48 19.49 13.09
C SER A 245 -6.08 19.18 12.56
N THR A 246 -6.00 18.18 11.69
CA THR A 246 -4.73 17.63 11.20
C THR A 246 -4.00 18.63 10.28
N ALA A 247 -2.72 18.85 10.56
CA ALA A 247 -1.79 19.73 9.84
C ALA A 247 -0.38 19.10 9.83
N ASN A 248 0.61 19.76 9.22
CA ASN A 248 1.99 19.29 9.29
C ASN A 248 2.51 19.31 10.73
N ALA A 249 3.23 18.26 11.13
CA ALA A 249 3.90 18.16 12.41
C ALA A 249 5.12 19.11 12.44
N PRO A 250 5.24 20.02 13.43
CA PRO A 250 6.39 20.91 13.53
C PRO A 250 7.72 20.14 13.62
N GLN A 251 7.70 18.93 14.19
CA GLN A 251 8.87 18.08 14.36
C GLN A 251 9.46 17.61 13.02
N LEU A 252 8.61 17.26 12.03
CA LEU A 252 9.07 16.90 10.70
C LEU A 252 9.56 18.12 9.91
N LEU A 253 8.91 19.28 10.07
CA LEU A 253 9.37 20.52 9.46
C LEU A 253 10.75 20.92 10.01
N LEU A 254 10.94 20.79 11.32
CA LEU A 254 12.23 21.05 11.97
C LEU A 254 13.32 20.08 11.48
N ALA A 255 13.00 18.78 11.36
CA ALA A 255 13.92 17.79 10.81
C ALA A 255 14.33 18.09 9.36
N LEU A 256 13.39 18.51 8.51
CA LEU A 256 13.70 18.91 7.14
C LEU A 256 14.60 20.16 7.09
N LEU A 257 14.30 21.18 7.90
CA LEU A 257 15.14 22.38 7.99
C LEU A 257 16.55 22.04 8.47
N ASP A 258 16.68 21.21 9.50
CA ASP A 258 17.97 20.74 10.01
C ASP A 258 18.79 20.02 8.93
N GLN A 259 18.16 19.10 8.19
CA GLN A 259 18.80 18.43 7.06
C GLN A 259 19.28 19.42 5.99
N LEU A 260 18.43 20.36 5.55
CA LEU A 260 18.81 21.33 4.52
C LEU A 260 19.96 22.24 4.98
N ILE A 261 19.90 22.74 6.21
CA ILE A 261 20.85 23.72 6.73
C ILE A 261 22.16 23.07 7.17
N ASN A 262 22.06 22.06 8.03
CA ASN A 262 23.22 21.47 8.69
C ASN A 262 23.85 20.31 7.91
N THR A 263 23.10 19.69 6.98
CA THR A 263 23.63 18.60 6.13
C THR A 263 23.85 19.03 4.68
N ALA A 264 22.83 19.59 4.02
CA ALA A 264 22.96 20.00 2.61
C ALA A 264 23.71 21.33 2.44
N GLY A 265 23.87 22.12 3.52
CA GLY A 265 24.65 23.36 3.52
C GLY A 265 23.92 24.56 2.94
N VAL A 266 22.58 24.54 2.91
CA VAL A 266 21.75 25.65 2.46
C VAL A 266 21.73 26.73 3.54
N ALA A 267 21.98 28.00 3.18
CA ALA A 267 21.91 29.07 4.15
C ALA A 267 20.46 29.30 4.60
N GLN A 268 20.26 29.57 5.90
CA GLN A 268 18.92 29.85 6.45
C GLN A 268 18.18 30.94 5.67
N SER A 269 18.88 32.02 5.31
CA SER A 269 18.35 33.15 4.54
C SER A 269 17.94 32.80 3.10
N ASP A 270 18.36 31.65 2.59
CA ASP A 270 17.98 31.17 1.26
C ASP A 270 16.78 30.21 1.31
N ILE A 271 16.22 29.97 2.50
CA ILE A 271 15.05 29.11 2.72
C ILE A 271 13.83 29.98 3.03
N THR A 272 12.76 29.76 2.27
CA THR A 272 11.41 30.23 2.59
C THR A 272 10.52 29.04 2.91
N ILE A 273 9.73 29.12 3.99
CA ILE A 273 8.77 28.07 4.36
C ILE A 273 7.41 28.69 4.65
N GLY A 274 6.34 28.15 4.07
CA GLY A 274 5.01 28.71 4.28
C GLY A 274 3.92 28.24 3.33
N ASP A 275 2.78 28.92 3.44
CA ASP A 275 1.62 28.82 2.55
C ASP A 275 1.05 30.24 2.41
N SER A 276 0.95 30.71 1.18
CA SER A 276 0.58 32.10 0.87
C SER A 276 -0.91 32.41 1.09
N THR A 277 -1.75 31.39 1.24
CA THR A 277 -3.15 31.57 1.62
C THR A 277 -3.36 31.52 3.14
N GLY A 278 -2.44 30.85 3.86
CA GLY A 278 -2.53 30.54 5.27
C GLY A 278 -1.89 31.55 6.21
N LEU A 279 -1.93 31.23 7.51
CA LEU A 279 -1.24 31.94 8.58
C LEU A 279 -0.27 30.98 9.27
N PHE A 280 1.01 31.35 9.37
CA PHE A 280 2.04 30.54 10.03
C PHE A 280 1.91 30.66 11.55
N VAL A 281 0.96 29.92 12.12
CA VAL A 281 0.55 30.00 13.53
C VAL A 281 1.66 29.64 14.53
N ASN A 282 1.50 30.09 15.77
CA ASN A 282 2.56 30.05 16.79
C ASN A 282 3.11 28.65 17.08
N TYR A 283 2.26 27.63 17.16
CA TYR A 283 2.74 26.27 17.45
C TYR A 283 3.64 25.68 16.36
N LEU A 284 3.58 26.22 15.13
CA LEU A 284 4.53 25.89 14.07
C LEU A 284 5.72 26.85 14.08
N TYR A 285 5.47 28.16 14.21
CA TYR A 285 6.51 29.18 14.08
C TYR A 285 7.51 29.15 15.25
N ASP A 286 7.03 29.13 16.49
CA ASP A 286 7.85 29.29 17.69
C ASP A 286 8.97 28.24 17.79
N PRO A 287 8.71 26.91 17.65
CA PRO A 287 9.78 25.92 17.72
C PRO A 287 10.76 26.00 16.55
N LEU A 288 10.29 26.27 15.33
CA LEU A 288 11.15 26.34 14.15
C LEU A 288 12.04 27.58 14.20
N HIS A 289 11.48 28.76 14.46
CA HIS A 289 12.22 30.03 14.50
C HIS A 289 13.18 30.10 15.70
N ALA A 290 12.88 29.39 16.79
CA ALA A 290 13.82 29.29 17.91
C ALA A 290 15.15 28.62 17.52
N GLU A 291 15.11 27.64 16.62
CA GLU A 291 16.29 26.93 16.12
C GLU A 291 16.91 27.63 14.90
N PHE A 292 16.07 28.07 13.96
CA PHE A 292 16.49 28.63 12.67
C PHE A 292 15.92 30.04 12.43
N PRO A 293 16.37 31.07 13.18
CA PRO A 293 15.77 32.40 13.16
C PRO A 293 15.94 33.17 11.84
N ASP A 294 16.91 32.80 11.00
CA ASP A 294 17.20 33.50 9.75
C ASP A 294 16.41 32.91 8.56
N VAL A 295 15.59 31.88 8.77
CA VAL A 295 14.67 31.32 7.76
C VAL A 295 13.49 32.26 7.52
N HIS A 296 13.05 32.39 6.27
CA HIS A 296 11.89 33.20 5.91
C HIS A 296 10.58 32.43 6.14
N TYR A 297 9.95 32.66 7.29
CA TYR A 297 8.62 32.13 7.60
C TYR A 297 7.55 32.97 6.94
N GLU A 298 7.02 32.49 5.81
CA GLU A 298 6.09 33.23 4.96
C GLU A 298 4.62 32.89 5.28
N ASP A 299 3.77 33.92 5.33
CA ASP A 299 2.32 33.78 5.39
C ASP A 299 1.58 34.94 4.70
N ASN A 300 0.25 34.87 4.64
CA ASN A 300 -0.56 35.88 3.96
C ASN A 300 -0.53 37.29 4.58
N ARG A 301 -0.32 37.40 5.90
CA ARG A 301 -0.45 38.63 6.69
C ARG A 301 0.89 39.32 6.98
N GLY A 302 1.98 38.57 7.15
CA GLY A 302 3.34 39.06 7.34
C GLY A 302 3.54 39.96 8.56
N THR A 303 3.08 39.53 9.72
CA THR A 303 3.24 40.26 10.98
C THR A 303 3.82 39.36 12.07
N LEU A 304 4.19 39.92 13.22
CA LEU A 304 4.76 39.18 14.36
C LEU A 304 5.99 38.33 13.96
N GLY A 305 6.89 38.89 13.16
CA GLY A 305 8.14 38.23 12.75
C GLY A 305 8.04 37.39 11.47
N ARG A 306 6.83 37.14 10.94
CA ARG A 306 6.66 36.46 9.64
C ARG A 306 6.80 37.43 8.47
N SER A 307 7.23 36.89 7.34
CA SER A 307 7.27 37.58 6.05
C SER A 307 5.91 37.49 5.34
N GLN A 308 5.53 38.56 4.65
CA GLN A 308 4.27 38.59 3.90
C GLN A 308 4.49 38.01 2.50
N ALA A 309 3.68 37.02 2.11
CA ALA A 309 3.58 36.59 0.72
C ALA A 309 3.05 37.74 -0.15
N THR A 310 3.71 38.02 -1.27
CA THR A 310 3.30 39.06 -2.22
C THR A 310 3.43 38.58 -3.66
N TYR A 311 2.66 39.17 -4.56
CA TYR A 311 2.76 38.84 -5.98
C TYR A 311 4.10 39.32 -6.53
N THR A 312 4.68 38.56 -7.44
CA THR A 312 5.79 39.02 -8.26
C THR A 312 5.39 40.32 -8.99
N SER A 313 6.32 41.28 -9.05
CA SER A 313 6.12 42.56 -9.71
C SER A 313 7.23 42.83 -10.72
N PRO A 314 6.93 42.95 -12.03
CA PRO A 314 5.60 42.82 -12.63
C PRO A 314 5.02 41.40 -12.51
N CYS A 315 3.69 41.27 -12.58
CA CYS A 315 3.01 39.97 -12.52
C CYS A 315 3.57 39.00 -13.57
N VAL A 316 4.01 37.83 -13.11
CA VAL A 316 4.23 36.65 -13.95
C VAL A 316 2.92 35.86 -13.94
N PRO A 317 2.26 35.65 -15.09
CA PRO A 317 0.91 35.08 -15.13
C PRO A 317 0.90 33.55 -14.95
N TYR A 318 -0.14 33.04 -14.29
CA TYR A 318 -0.54 31.62 -14.35
C TYR A 318 -1.63 31.41 -15.38
N TYR A 319 -1.46 30.45 -16.29
CA TYR A 319 -2.49 30.12 -17.27
C TYR A 319 -3.24 28.85 -16.87
N TRP A 320 -4.51 28.80 -17.26
CA TRP A 320 -5.40 27.66 -17.07
C TRP A 320 -5.76 27.11 -18.44
N SER A 321 -5.60 25.80 -18.65
CA SER A 321 -5.73 25.14 -19.95
C SER A 321 -7.19 24.90 -20.35
N THR A 322 -8.05 25.88 -20.09
CA THR A 322 -9.49 25.81 -20.31
C THR A 322 -10.07 27.17 -20.71
N GLU A 323 -11.00 27.15 -21.66
CA GLU A 323 -11.78 28.33 -22.06
C GLU A 323 -12.64 28.88 -20.90
N ASP A 324 -12.92 28.07 -19.87
CA ASP A 324 -13.67 28.51 -18.68
C ASP A 324 -12.93 29.63 -17.89
N ALA A 325 -11.62 29.81 -18.14
CA ALA A 325 -10.80 30.88 -17.58
C ALA A 325 -10.85 32.20 -18.39
N ASP A 326 -11.46 32.20 -19.57
CA ASP A 326 -11.52 33.39 -20.42
C ASP A 326 -12.29 34.53 -19.76
N GLY A 327 -11.69 35.72 -19.79
CA GLY A 327 -12.27 36.93 -19.19
C GLY A 327 -12.24 36.94 -17.66
N LYS A 328 -11.59 35.97 -17.01
CA LYS A 328 -11.31 35.99 -15.57
C LYS A 328 -10.11 36.89 -15.26
N THR A 329 -9.98 37.24 -13.99
CA THR A 329 -8.80 37.94 -13.47
C THR A 329 -7.60 37.00 -13.56
N GLN A 330 -6.51 37.53 -14.10
CA GLN A 330 -5.25 36.81 -14.27
C GLN A 330 -4.65 36.48 -12.90
N ASP A 331 -4.38 35.19 -12.66
CA ASP A 331 -3.58 34.75 -11.53
C ASP A 331 -2.11 35.09 -11.77
N CYS A 332 -1.40 35.44 -10.70
CA CYS A 332 0.01 35.84 -10.75
C CYS A 332 0.84 34.98 -9.80
N VAL A 333 2.05 34.64 -10.23
CA VAL A 333 3.07 33.98 -9.42
C VAL A 333 3.42 34.84 -8.20
N ILE A 334 3.72 34.15 -7.11
CA ILE A 334 4.12 34.76 -5.83
C ILE A 334 5.63 34.95 -5.86
N GLN A 335 6.10 36.06 -5.29
CA GLN A 335 7.51 36.44 -5.31
C GLN A 335 8.44 35.31 -4.81
N SER A 336 8.09 34.63 -3.71
CA SER A 336 8.87 33.51 -3.17
C SER A 336 8.98 32.31 -4.13
N TYR A 337 7.94 32.04 -4.93
CA TYR A 337 7.93 30.97 -5.93
C TYR A 337 8.72 31.37 -7.19
N ASP A 338 8.67 32.64 -7.57
CA ASP A 338 9.45 33.17 -8.69
C ASP A 338 10.95 33.15 -8.38
N GLU A 339 11.32 33.57 -7.16
CA GLU A 339 12.71 33.62 -6.70
C GLU A 339 13.32 32.27 -6.33
N ALA A 340 12.52 31.25 -6.02
CA ALA A 340 13.02 29.93 -5.66
C ALA A 340 13.70 29.24 -6.84
N ASP A 341 14.81 28.56 -6.60
CA ASP A 341 15.42 27.63 -7.55
C ASP A 341 14.84 26.23 -7.38
N TYR A 342 14.47 25.88 -6.13
CA TYR A 342 13.89 24.59 -5.76
C TYR A 342 12.64 24.77 -4.90
N LEU A 343 11.67 23.87 -5.07
CA LEU A 343 10.48 23.76 -4.25
C LEU A 343 10.42 22.39 -3.56
N ILE A 344 10.00 22.35 -2.31
CA ILE A 344 9.63 21.11 -1.60
C ILE A 344 8.14 21.19 -1.26
N ASN A 345 7.34 20.27 -1.78
CA ASN A 345 5.91 20.20 -1.50
C ASN A 345 5.66 19.28 -0.31
N PHE A 346 5.33 19.85 0.86
CA PHE A 346 5.11 19.11 2.10
C PHE A 346 3.62 19.10 2.48
N ALA A 347 2.91 18.11 1.94
CA ALA A 347 1.49 17.90 2.15
C ALA A 347 1.19 17.09 3.43
N VAL A 348 -0.11 16.83 3.68
CA VAL A 348 -0.61 16.09 4.84
C VAL A 348 -1.58 15.00 4.35
N LEU A 349 -1.49 13.79 4.90
CA LEU A 349 -2.26 12.63 4.48
C LEU A 349 -3.72 12.72 4.94
N LYS A 350 -4.60 13.22 4.08
CA LYS A 350 -6.02 13.39 4.40
C LYS A 350 -6.93 13.04 3.23
N SER A 351 -8.07 12.43 3.54
CA SER A 351 -9.19 12.35 2.60
C SER A 351 -9.91 13.70 2.49
N HIS A 352 -10.86 13.79 1.55
CA HIS A 352 -11.67 14.97 1.37
C HIS A 352 -13.04 14.60 0.77
N GLU A 353 -14.11 15.06 1.40
CA GLU A 353 -15.51 14.75 1.12
C GLU A 353 -16.01 15.15 -0.28
N ARG A 354 -15.26 16.02 -0.94
CA ARG A 354 -15.54 16.57 -2.27
C ARG A 354 -14.50 16.17 -3.32
N ALA A 355 -13.22 16.22 -2.94
CA ALA A 355 -12.09 15.96 -3.82
C ALA A 355 -11.59 14.50 -3.77
N GLY A 356 -12.06 13.72 -2.80
CA GLY A 356 -11.57 12.39 -2.44
C GLY A 356 -10.31 12.42 -1.59
N MET A 357 -9.30 13.18 -1.99
CA MET A 357 -8.04 13.34 -1.23
C MET A 357 -7.56 14.79 -1.19
N THR A 358 -6.65 15.11 -0.25
CA THR A 358 -5.99 16.41 -0.20
C THR A 358 -4.50 16.30 0.15
N VAL A 359 -3.75 15.67 -0.75
CA VAL A 359 -2.30 15.42 -0.64
C VAL A 359 -1.49 16.36 -1.55
N ALA A 360 -0.43 15.90 -2.23
CA ALA A 360 0.58 16.77 -2.81
C ALA A 360 0.04 17.69 -3.91
N ALA A 361 -0.70 17.16 -4.89
CA ALA A 361 -1.26 17.98 -5.97
C ALA A 361 -2.20 19.07 -5.42
N LYS A 362 -3.12 18.71 -4.52
CA LYS A 362 -4.09 19.66 -3.94
C LYS A 362 -3.44 20.66 -2.97
N ASN A 363 -2.25 20.35 -2.42
CA ASN A 363 -1.51 21.28 -1.57
C ASN A 363 -1.12 22.58 -2.32
N HIS A 364 -1.01 22.54 -3.65
CA HIS A 364 -0.75 23.71 -4.49
C HIS A 364 -1.91 24.70 -4.58
N TYR A 365 -3.12 24.37 -4.12
CA TYR A 365 -4.15 25.40 -3.93
C TYR A 365 -3.74 26.46 -2.90
N GLY A 366 -2.82 26.12 -1.99
CA GLY A 366 -2.18 27.06 -1.08
C GLY A 366 -1.00 27.83 -1.70
N SER A 367 -0.66 27.59 -2.97
CA SER A 367 0.39 28.30 -3.72
C SER A 367 -0.14 29.54 -4.46
N MET A 368 -1.31 30.02 -4.02
CA MET A 368 -1.95 31.23 -4.51
C MET A 368 -2.04 32.25 -3.38
N LEU A 369 -2.12 33.54 -3.69
CA LEU A 369 -2.37 34.59 -2.67
C LEU A 369 -3.84 34.77 -2.31
N ARG A 370 -4.71 34.09 -3.07
CA ARG A 370 -6.16 34.09 -2.92
C ARG A 370 -6.66 32.69 -2.59
N THR A 371 -7.86 32.61 -2.05
CA THR A 371 -8.54 31.32 -1.91
C THR A 371 -8.97 30.77 -3.28
N PRO A 372 -9.16 29.44 -3.43
CA PRO A 372 -9.61 28.81 -4.67
C PRO A 372 -10.85 29.44 -5.32
N ILE A 373 -11.80 29.89 -4.49
CA ILE A 373 -13.13 30.41 -4.90
C ILE A 373 -13.21 31.95 -4.94
N ALA A 374 -12.08 32.66 -5.00
CA ALA A 374 -12.09 34.12 -4.93
C ALA A 374 -12.84 34.74 -6.12
N ALA A 375 -13.71 35.71 -5.82
CA ALA A 375 -14.56 36.33 -6.83
C ALA A 375 -13.74 37.02 -7.94
N GLY A 376 -14.12 36.75 -9.19
CA GLY A 376 -13.50 37.34 -10.38
C GLY A 376 -12.33 36.55 -10.95
N TYR A 377 -11.79 35.57 -10.24
CA TYR A 377 -10.76 34.65 -10.74
C TYR A 377 -11.38 33.38 -11.34
N TYR A 378 -10.56 32.55 -11.98
CA TYR A 378 -10.95 31.18 -12.28
C TYR A 378 -11.10 30.39 -10.98
N ASP A 379 -12.25 29.72 -10.81
CA ASP A 379 -12.55 28.93 -9.63
C ASP A 379 -11.83 27.59 -9.72
N LEU A 380 -10.85 27.38 -8.84
CA LEU A 380 -10.01 26.17 -8.87
C LEU A 380 -10.75 24.92 -8.38
N HIS A 381 -11.90 25.10 -7.70
CA HIS A 381 -12.76 23.98 -7.30
C HIS A 381 -13.71 23.56 -8.41
N ASN A 382 -13.79 24.31 -9.52
CA ASN A 382 -14.46 23.82 -10.70
C ASN A 382 -13.82 22.50 -11.14
N ARG A 383 -14.66 21.55 -11.55
CA ARG A 383 -14.21 20.21 -11.96
C ARG A 383 -13.50 19.44 -10.84
N LEU A 384 -13.71 19.74 -9.56
CA LEU A 384 -13.57 18.70 -8.53
C LEU A 384 -14.67 17.64 -8.72
N PRO A 385 -14.50 16.40 -8.23
CA PRO A 385 -15.55 15.37 -8.29
C PRO A 385 -16.91 15.87 -7.81
N LEU A 386 -16.92 16.71 -6.76
CA LEU A 386 -18.05 17.55 -6.38
C LEU A 386 -17.60 19.01 -6.26
N ASP A 387 -18.06 19.86 -7.18
CA ASP A 387 -17.70 21.29 -7.20
C ASP A 387 -18.54 22.15 -6.24
N ASP A 388 -18.22 23.44 -6.13
CA ASP A 388 -18.91 24.38 -5.26
C ASP A 388 -20.33 24.76 -5.72
N THR A 389 -20.68 24.47 -6.97
CA THR A 389 -22.05 24.63 -7.49
C THR A 389 -22.94 23.44 -7.11
N GLY A 390 -22.35 22.36 -6.59
CA GLY A 390 -23.01 21.08 -6.35
C GLY A 390 -23.12 20.21 -7.60
N THR A 391 -22.39 20.56 -8.66
CA THR A 391 -22.28 19.73 -9.87
C THR A 391 -21.35 18.57 -9.57
N LEU A 392 -21.80 17.38 -9.98
CA LEU A 392 -21.12 16.13 -9.69
C LEU A 392 -20.47 15.58 -10.96
N TYR A 393 -19.15 15.49 -10.94
CA TYR A 393 -18.30 14.94 -11.98
C TYR A 393 -17.90 13.51 -11.58
N GLN A 394 -18.85 12.58 -11.76
CA GLN A 394 -18.72 11.21 -11.23
C GLN A 394 -17.67 10.35 -11.93
N GLY A 395 -17.31 10.67 -13.18
CA GLY A 395 -16.44 9.85 -14.03
C GLY A 395 -15.10 10.49 -14.36
N MET A 396 -14.40 9.88 -15.30
CA MET A 396 -13.08 10.28 -15.80
C MET A 396 -13.19 11.19 -17.05
N GLY A 397 -12.06 11.76 -17.47
CA GLY A 397 -11.91 12.50 -18.73
C GLY A 397 -12.40 13.93 -18.65
N PHE A 398 -12.20 14.59 -17.51
CA PHE A 398 -12.43 16.01 -17.36
C PHE A 398 -11.11 16.75 -17.19
N TYR A 399 -11.02 17.96 -17.77
CA TYR A 399 -9.95 18.89 -17.44
C TYR A 399 -9.87 19.08 -15.91
N ARG A 400 -8.65 18.96 -15.34
CA ARG A 400 -8.39 19.17 -13.92
C ARG A 400 -7.36 20.29 -13.71
N PRO A 401 -7.71 21.40 -13.04
CA PRO A 401 -6.77 22.50 -12.82
C PRO A 401 -5.57 22.13 -11.94
N LEU A 402 -5.65 21.01 -11.21
CA LEU A 402 -4.52 20.45 -10.48
C LEU A 402 -3.35 20.10 -11.42
N VAL A 403 -3.63 19.62 -12.64
CA VAL A 403 -2.61 19.18 -13.59
C VAL A 403 -1.81 20.38 -14.11
N ASP A 404 -2.47 21.52 -14.37
CA ASP A 404 -1.76 22.77 -14.70
C ASP A 404 -0.82 23.21 -13.56
N LEU A 405 -1.24 23.09 -12.29
CA LEU A 405 -0.40 23.42 -11.15
C LEU A 405 0.80 22.46 -11.00
N MET A 406 0.56 21.16 -11.19
CA MET A 406 1.59 20.12 -11.13
C MET A 406 2.61 20.25 -12.24
N GLY A 407 2.27 20.86 -13.37
CA GLY A 407 3.15 21.00 -14.52
C GLY A 407 3.69 22.41 -14.76
N ASN A 408 3.18 23.42 -14.07
CA ASN A 408 3.64 24.79 -14.22
C ASN A 408 5.12 24.97 -13.82
N ALA A 409 5.86 25.74 -14.61
CA ALA A 409 7.30 25.94 -14.47
C ALA A 409 7.74 26.57 -13.14
N HIS A 410 6.89 27.38 -12.50
CA HIS A 410 7.20 28.04 -11.21
C HIS A 410 6.74 27.25 -9.99
N ILE A 411 5.97 26.18 -10.18
CA ILE A 411 5.46 25.33 -9.10
C ILE A 411 5.98 23.91 -9.29
N GLY A 412 5.29 23.11 -10.10
CA GLY A 412 5.63 21.72 -10.34
C GLY A 412 7.01 21.55 -10.98
N GLY A 413 7.33 22.38 -11.98
CA GLY A 413 8.63 22.37 -12.65
C GLY A 413 9.81 22.66 -11.72
N LYS A 414 9.60 23.37 -10.60
CA LYS A 414 10.60 23.64 -9.56
C LYS A 414 10.61 22.61 -8.43
N THR A 415 9.65 21.69 -8.37
CA THR A 415 9.50 20.81 -7.22
C THR A 415 10.55 19.70 -7.22
N LEU A 416 11.44 19.77 -6.25
CA LEU A 416 12.52 18.81 -6.01
C LEU A 416 12.01 17.56 -5.31
N LEU A 417 11.19 17.72 -4.26
CA LEU A 417 10.66 16.63 -3.45
C LEU A 417 9.19 16.85 -3.13
N TYR A 418 8.43 15.75 -3.18
CA TYR A 418 7.08 15.64 -2.67
C TYR A 418 7.12 14.81 -1.40
N ILE A 419 6.59 15.37 -0.32
CA ILE A 419 6.54 14.75 0.99
C ILE A 419 5.11 14.78 1.49
N VAL A 420 4.60 13.66 1.99
CA VAL A 420 3.29 13.59 2.65
C VAL A 420 3.50 13.24 4.12
N ASP A 421 3.16 14.19 4.99
CA ASP A 421 3.07 13.96 6.43
C ASP A 421 1.89 13.04 6.74
N GLY A 422 2.19 11.84 7.21
CA GLY A 422 1.22 10.86 7.67
C GLY A 422 1.47 10.45 9.12
N ILE A 423 2.14 11.26 9.94
CA ILE A 423 2.29 10.96 11.39
C ILE A 423 0.90 10.82 11.98
N TYR A 424 0.04 11.77 11.62
CA TYR A 424 -1.39 11.73 11.83
C TYR A 424 -2.11 11.87 10.50
N GLY A 425 -3.17 11.08 10.31
CA GLY A 425 -4.02 11.13 9.12
C GLY A 425 -5.46 11.52 9.47
N GLY A 426 -6.16 12.14 8.52
CA GLY A 426 -7.52 12.66 8.74
C GLY A 426 -8.55 12.24 7.69
N ASP A 427 -9.78 11.96 8.12
CA ASP A 427 -10.94 11.59 7.28
C ASP A 427 -11.72 12.80 6.75
N GLY A 428 -11.00 13.79 6.22
CA GLY A 428 -11.59 15.03 5.71
C GLY A 428 -10.62 16.21 5.68
N TRP A 429 -11.04 17.31 5.07
CA TRP A 429 -10.14 18.46 4.90
C TRP A 429 -9.78 19.16 6.23
N ALA A 430 -10.72 19.18 7.17
CA ALA A 430 -10.62 19.80 8.50
C ALA A 430 -10.66 18.79 9.66
N SER A 431 -10.61 17.49 9.36
CA SER A 431 -10.78 16.44 10.35
C SER A 431 -9.67 16.40 11.40
N ASN A 432 -10.03 15.87 12.57
CA ASN A 432 -9.07 15.51 13.60
C ASN A 432 -8.40 14.18 13.25
N PRO A 433 -7.19 13.92 13.74
CA PRO A 433 -6.57 12.63 13.55
C PRO A 433 -7.43 11.49 14.09
N SER A 434 -7.41 10.37 13.38
CA SER A 434 -7.99 9.11 13.85
C SER A 434 -7.01 7.97 13.65
N THR A 435 -7.19 6.89 14.42
CA THR A 435 -6.38 5.68 14.28
C THR A 435 -6.82 4.87 13.07
N TRP A 436 -5.87 4.12 12.51
CA TRP A 436 -6.03 3.42 11.25
C TRP A 436 -6.21 1.92 11.50
N SER A 437 -7.22 1.33 10.86
CA SER A 437 -7.57 -0.07 11.10
C SER A 437 -6.80 -1.04 10.20
N MET A 438 -6.32 -0.57 9.05
CA MET A 438 -5.55 -1.38 8.11
C MET A 438 -4.18 -1.79 8.66
N SER A 439 -3.68 -2.94 8.23
CA SER A 439 -2.31 -3.37 8.51
C SER A 439 -1.30 -2.44 7.82
N PRO A 440 -0.19 -2.05 8.47
CA PRO A 440 0.33 -2.53 9.76
C PRO A 440 -0.15 -1.75 10.99
N PHE A 441 -0.97 -0.72 10.83
CA PHE A 441 -1.39 0.18 11.92
C PHE A 441 -2.30 -0.50 12.94
N ASN A 442 -3.17 -1.42 12.51
CA ASN A 442 -3.91 -2.34 13.39
C ASN A 442 -4.65 -1.66 14.58
N GLY A 443 -5.22 -0.47 14.35
CA GLY A 443 -5.93 0.32 15.35
C GLY A 443 -5.08 1.41 16.02
N ASP A 444 -3.85 1.60 15.57
CA ASP A 444 -2.91 2.63 16.02
C ASP A 444 -2.85 3.83 15.05
N TRP A 445 -2.07 4.86 15.40
CA TRP A 445 -1.80 6.00 14.54
C TRP A 445 -1.04 5.59 13.28
N PRO A 446 -1.24 6.30 12.16
CA PRO A 446 -0.54 5.98 10.91
C PRO A 446 0.97 6.18 11.04
N SER A 447 1.45 7.11 11.87
CA SER A 447 2.87 7.22 12.26
C SER A 447 3.85 7.10 11.09
N SER A 448 3.51 7.78 9.99
CA SER A 448 4.12 7.57 8.68
C SER A 448 4.66 8.86 8.04
N ILE A 449 5.62 8.73 7.13
CA ILE A 449 5.99 9.76 6.16
C ILE A 449 6.18 9.11 4.79
N PHE A 450 5.73 9.81 3.75
CA PHE A 450 5.93 9.39 2.36
C PHE A 450 6.82 10.39 1.65
N LEU A 451 7.74 9.92 0.80
CA LEU A 451 8.66 10.78 0.04
C LEU A 451 8.87 10.25 -1.38
N SER A 452 8.86 11.15 -2.36
CA SER A 452 9.15 10.86 -3.77
C SER A 452 9.60 12.11 -4.54
N MET A 453 10.19 11.94 -5.72
CA MET A 453 10.32 13.00 -6.74
C MET A 453 9.31 12.81 -7.90
N ASP A 454 8.46 11.78 -7.86
CA ASP A 454 7.39 11.57 -8.83
C ASP A 454 6.06 12.04 -8.23
N PRO A 455 5.47 13.16 -8.72
CA PRO A 455 4.26 13.73 -8.14
C PRO A 455 3.02 12.84 -8.32
N VAL A 456 2.99 12.06 -9.39
CA VAL A 456 1.83 11.20 -9.69
C VAL A 456 1.93 9.92 -8.87
N ALA A 457 3.12 9.35 -8.74
CA ALA A 457 3.32 8.13 -7.97
C ALA A 457 2.98 8.34 -6.48
N ILE A 458 3.45 9.44 -5.87
CA ILE A 458 3.20 9.70 -4.44
C ILE A 458 1.71 9.91 -4.12
N ASP A 459 0.97 10.63 -4.98
CA ASP A 459 -0.47 10.83 -4.80
C ASP A 459 -1.25 9.54 -5.13
N SER A 460 -0.74 8.68 -6.03
CA SER A 460 -1.29 7.34 -6.29
C SER A 460 -1.16 6.42 -5.07
N VAL A 461 0.01 6.42 -4.43
CA VAL A 461 0.22 5.69 -3.18
C VAL A 461 -0.68 6.24 -2.09
N ALA A 462 -0.75 7.57 -1.92
CA ALA A 462 -1.62 8.16 -0.93
C ALA A 462 -3.11 7.84 -1.17
N PHE A 463 -3.56 7.79 -2.44
CA PHE A 463 -4.91 7.33 -2.79
C PHE A 463 -5.18 5.91 -2.29
N ASP A 464 -4.25 4.98 -2.51
CA ASP A 464 -4.41 3.59 -2.12
C ASP A 464 -4.52 3.43 -0.59
N PHE A 465 -3.69 4.15 0.17
CA PHE A 465 -3.79 4.19 1.63
C PHE A 465 -5.12 4.78 2.11
N LEU A 466 -5.50 5.96 1.59
CA LEU A 466 -6.72 6.65 2.00
C LEU A 466 -7.98 5.90 1.57
N SER A 467 -7.99 5.29 0.39
CA SER A 467 -9.13 4.51 -0.11
C SER A 467 -9.33 3.21 0.66
N GLN A 468 -8.25 2.57 1.11
CA GLN A 468 -8.33 1.40 1.97
C GLN A 468 -8.82 1.75 3.37
N GLN A 469 -8.40 2.89 3.93
CA GLN A 469 -8.79 3.31 5.26
C GLN A 469 -10.21 3.92 5.29
N TRP A 470 -10.58 4.73 4.30
CA TRP A 470 -11.86 5.44 4.21
C TRP A 470 -12.51 5.32 2.82
N PRO A 471 -12.95 4.10 2.43
CA PRO A 471 -13.51 3.84 1.10
C PRO A 471 -14.78 4.65 0.83
N ASP A 472 -15.61 4.91 1.85
CA ASP A 472 -16.85 5.68 1.71
C ASP A 472 -16.61 7.16 1.33
N ASP A 473 -15.40 7.66 1.55
CA ASP A 473 -15.00 9.03 1.22
C ASP A 473 -14.24 9.09 -0.10
N VAL A 474 -13.17 8.29 -0.22
CA VAL A 474 -12.24 8.34 -1.36
C VAL A 474 -12.80 7.63 -2.59
N LEU A 475 -13.49 6.50 -2.44
CA LEU A 475 -14.05 5.73 -3.56
C LEU A 475 -15.48 6.14 -3.92
N LYS A 476 -15.97 7.20 -3.28
CA LYS A 476 -17.34 7.72 -3.47
C LYS A 476 -17.62 8.11 -4.92
N TYR A 477 -16.62 8.62 -5.64
CA TYR A 477 -16.70 9.04 -7.03
C TYR A 477 -15.48 8.55 -7.80
N GLU A 478 -15.64 8.08 -9.04
CA GLU A 478 -14.52 7.66 -9.91
C GLU A 478 -13.61 8.85 -10.20
N GLY A 479 -14.19 10.03 -10.38
CA GLY A 479 -13.48 11.25 -10.71
C GLY A 479 -12.45 11.73 -9.67
N VAL A 480 -12.31 11.08 -8.51
CA VAL A 480 -11.27 11.37 -7.51
C VAL A 480 -9.87 11.13 -8.07
N GLN A 481 -9.68 10.03 -8.82
CA GLN A 481 -8.39 9.67 -9.43
C GLN A 481 -8.22 10.23 -10.85
N ASP A 482 -9.14 11.07 -11.31
CA ASP A 482 -9.11 11.62 -12.68
C ASP A 482 -7.87 12.49 -12.91
N PHE A 483 -7.51 13.31 -11.92
CA PHE A 483 -6.29 14.14 -12.05
C PHE A 483 -5.01 13.28 -12.14
N LEU A 484 -4.99 12.08 -11.55
CA LEU A 484 -3.85 11.16 -11.65
C LEU A 484 -3.73 10.61 -13.07
N HIS A 485 -4.85 10.25 -13.72
CA HIS A 485 -4.85 9.80 -15.11
C HIS A 485 -4.51 10.93 -16.08
N GLU A 486 -5.07 12.12 -15.84
CA GLU A 486 -4.79 13.31 -16.64
C GLU A 486 -3.33 13.74 -16.53
N ALA A 487 -2.72 13.67 -15.34
CA ALA A 487 -1.31 13.99 -15.12
C ALA A 487 -0.36 12.91 -15.68
N ALA A 488 -0.69 11.63 -15.46
CA ALA A 488 0.10 10.51 -15.97
C ALA A 488 0.14 10.50 -17.50
N LEU A 489 -0.98 10.84 -18.15
CA LEU A 489 -1.14 10.84 -19.60
C LEU A 489 -1.22 12.26 -20.16
N ALA A 490 -0.54 13.25 -19.57
CA ALA A 490 -0.70 14.65 -19.99
C ALA A 490 -0.33 14.93 -21.47
N ASP A 491 0.42 14.03 -22.13
CA ASP A 491 0.69 14.04 -23.57
C ASP A 491 -0.52 13.58 -24.43
N ASN A 492 -1.41 12.77 -23.88
CA ASN A 492 -2.65 12.33 -24.51
C ASN A 492 -3.73 12.03 -23.44
N PRO A 493 -4.22 13.07 -22.72
CA PRO A 493 -5.00 12.85 -21.53
C PRO A 493 -6.42 12.41 -21.89
N PRO A 494 -7.11 11.65 -21.01
CA PRO A 494 -8.47 11.17 -21.26
C PRO A 494 -9.48 12.27 -21.61
N SER A 495 -9.30 13.49 -21.08
CA SER A 495 -10.13 14.66 -21.39
C SER A 495 -9.92 15.24 -22.78
N GLY A 496 -8.81 14.89 -23.45
CA GLY A 496 -8.35 15.54 -24.68
C GLY A 496 -7.84 16.96 -24.49
N THR A 497 -7.63 17.41 -23.25
CA THR A 497 -7.07 18.73 -22.94
C THR A 497 -5.61 18.80 -23.36
N CYS A 498 -5.22 19.84 -24.09
CA CYS A 498 -3.81 20.21 -24.20
C CYS A 498 -3.47 21.03 -22.94
N TYR A 499 -2.85 20.41 -21.94
CA TYR A 499 -2.41 21.14 -20.76
C TYR A 499 -1.17 21.98 -21.11
N ASP A 500 -1.29 23.31 -21.07
CA ASP A 500 -0.28 24.31 -21.43
C ASP A 500 -0.32 25.46 -20.39
N PRO A 501 0.17 25.23 -19.16
CA PRO A 501 0.16 26.24 -18.09
C PRO A 501 1.12 27.41 -18.35
N GLU A 502 1.99 27.30 -19.36
CA GLU A 502 2.93 28.34 -19.79
C GLU A 502 2.35 29.21 -20.91
N HIS A 503 1.28 28.75 -21.56
CA HIS A 503 0.59 29.39 -22.67
C HIS A 503 1.53 29.71 -23.84
N ASP A 504 2.46 28.78 -24.12
CA ASP A 504 3.44 28.90 -25.20
C ASP A 504 3.06 28.11 -26.46
N GLY A 505 1.95 27.35 -26.40
CA GLY A 505 1.42 26.51 -27.46
C GLY A 505 1.91 25.06 -27.40
N THR A 506 2.66 24.67 -26.36
CA THR A 506 3.20 23.32 -26.17
C THR A 506 2.42 22.58 -25.10
N CYS A 507 1.75 21.49 -25.48
CA CYS A 507 1.12 20.61 -24.50
C CYS A 507 2.19 19.89 -23.69
N MET A 508 1.95 19.75 -22.39
CA MET A 508 2.81 18.99 -21.48
C MET A 508 2.92 17.51 -21.86
N THR A 509 3.98 16.89 -21.37
CA THR A 509 4.15 15.44 -21.39
C THR A 509 3.77 14.85 -20.03
N SER A 510 3.74 13.51 -19.94
CA SER A 510 3.55 12.79 -18.68
C SER A 510 4.33 13.41 -17.51
N LEU A 511 3.61 13.67 -16.41
CA LEU A 511 4.18 14.25 -15.19
C LEU A 511 4.65 13.18 -14.18
N GLY A 512 4.42 11.89 -14.47
CA GLY A 512 4.69 10.80 -13.55
C GLY A 512 3.93 9.53 -13.90
N VAL A 513 4.08 8.50 -13.08
CA VAL A 513 3.41 7.20 -13.28
C VAL A 513 2.25 7.00 -12.30
N HIS A 514 1.13 6.46 -12.79
CA HIS A 514 -0.03 6.08 -12.00
C HIS A 514 -0.31 4.58 -12.16
N GLU A 515 -0.58 3.91 -11.04
CA GLU A 515 -1.16 2.57 -10.96
C GLU A 515 -1.68 2.34 -9.53
N HIS A 516 -2.28 1.16 -9.29
CA HIS A 516 -2.66 0.69 -7.97
C HIS A 516 -1.87 -0.57 -7.59
N TRP A 517 -1.67 -0.77 -6.29
CA TRP A 517 -1.06 -2.00 -5.78
C TRP A 517 -1.90 -3.25 -6.10
N ASN A 518 -1.30 -4.43 -5.94
CA ASN A 518 -1.97 -5.71 -6.10
C ASN A 518 -3.14 -5.91 -5.12
N ASN A 519 -2.93 -5.61 -3.83
CA ASN A 519 -3.93 -5.68 -2.78
C ASN A 519 -3.46 -4.95 -1.49
N ALA A 520 -4.40 -4.64 -0.61
CA ALA A 520 -4.14 -3.90 0.62
C ALA A 520 -3.30 -4.64 1.68
N THR A 521 -3.07 -5.95 1.55
CA THR A 521 -2.20 -6.70 2.45
C THR A 521 -0.75 -6.55 2.01
N ASP A 522 -0.46 -6.93 0.77
CA ASP A 522 0.91 -7.01 0.24
C ASP A 522 1.41 -5.64 -0.21
N LYS A 523 0.52 -4.75 -0.69
CA LYS A 523 0.83 -3.38 -1.15
C LYS A 523 1.93 -3.32 -2.20
N GLN A 524 2.00 -4.33 -3.08
CA GLN A 524 3.03 -4.42 -4.11
C GLN A 524 2.55 -3.76 -5.40
N TYR A 525 3.29 -2.74 -5.85
CA TYR A 525 3.15 -2.15 -7.18
C TYR A 525 3.98 -2.93 -8.21
N SER A 526 3.87 -2.57 -9.48
CA SER A 526 4.50 -3.33 -10.57
C SER A 526 6.01 -3.52 -10.35
N ARG A 527 6.75 -2.46 -9.97
CA ARG A 527 8.19 -2.59 -9.72
C ARG A 527 8.52 -3.44 -8.48
N ASN A 528 7.64 -3.51 -7.48
CA ASN A 528 7.80 -4.45 -6.36
C ASN A 528 7.66 -5.92 -6.80
N LEU A 529 7.05 -6.18 -7.96
CA LEU A 529 6.87 -7.51 -8.55
C LEU A 529 7.96 -7.85 -9.60
N GLY A 530 9.00 -7.03 -9.71
CA GLY A 530 10.15 -7.27 -10.57
C GLY A 530 10.01 -6.73 -11.99
N THR A 531 9.09 -5.79 -12.24
CA THR A 531 9.04 -5.05 -13.50
C THR A 531 9.99 -3.85 -13.47
N ASP A 532 10.47 -3.42 -14.65
CA ASP A 532 11.29 -2.21 -14.80
C ASP A 532 10.46 -0.92 -14.93
N ASP A 533 9.14 -1.04 -14.98
CA ASP A 533 8.18 0.06 -15.18
C ASP A 533 7.12 0.07 -14.07
N GLY A 534 6.58 1.26 -13.77
CA GLY A 534 5.58 1.47 -12.72
C GLY A 534 6.10 2.13 -11.44
N ILE A 535 5.32 2.00 -10.38
CA ILE A 535 5.58 2.44 -9.02
C ILE A 535 6.36 1.38 -8.26
N GLU A 536 7.28 1.82 -7.40
CA GLU A 536 7.90 1.02 -6.36
C GLU A 536 7.55 1.61 -5.00
N LEU A 537 6.79 0.89 -4.17
CA LEU A 537 6.61 1.28 -2.77
C LEU A 537 7.73 0.67 -1.92
N LEU A 538 8.66 1.51 -1.45
CA LEU A 538 9.70 1.08 -0.52
C LEU A 538 9.23 1.28 0.91
N TYR A 539 8.89 0.19 1.59
CA TYR A 539 8.49 0.22 2.99
C TYR A 539 9.70 0.20 3.93
N VAL A 540 9.78 1.18 4.83
CA VAL A 540 10.86 1.33 5.82
C VAL A 540 10.24 1.43 7.21
N THR A 541 10.73 0.66 8.17
CA THR A 541 10.25 0.74 9.57
C THR A 541 11.33 1.21 10.52
N ALA A 542 10.92 1.64 11.71
CA ALA A 542 11.84 1.98 12.78
C ALA A 542 12.83 0.84 13.07
N ASP A 543 14.11 1.21 13.07
CA ASP A 543 15.32 0.40 13.25
C ASP A 543 15.82 -0.39 12.01
N PRO A 544 16.80 0.17 11.26
CA PRO A 544 17.58 -0.53 10.23
C PRO A 544 18.50 -1.65 10.76
N THR A 545 18.48 -1.95 12.05
CA THR A 545 19.07 -3.16 12.66
C THR A 545 18.03 -4.19 13.11
N ALA A 546 16.76 -4.07 12.66
CA ALA A 546 15.69 -4.96 13.09
C ALA A 546 14.62 -5.30 12.03
N LEU A 547 14.95 -5.33 10.73
CA LEU A 547 14.14 -6.13 9.80
C LEU A 547 14.86 -7.44 9.55
N ASN A 548 14.78 -8.34 10.52
CA ASN A 548 15.29 -9.68 10.37
C ASN A 548 14.24 -10.56 9.68
N TYR A 549 14.62 -11.16 8.56
CA TYR A 549 13.85 -12.24 7.96
C TYR A 549 14.41 -13.59 8.37
N ASP A 550 13.50 -14.50 8.71
CA ASP A 550 13.86 -15.87 9.03
C ASP A 550 14.21 -16.62 7.74
N LEU A 551 15.45 -17.11 7.67
CA LEU A 551 15.86 -18.14 6.73
C LEU A 551 15.80 -19.49 7.44
N THR A 552 14.84 -20.33 7.04
CA THR A 552 14.73 -21.71 7.53
C THR A 552 15.48 -22.65 6.60
N ILE A 553 16.53 -23.30 7.12
CA ILE A 553 17.32 -24.29 6.40
C ILE A 553 16.85 -25.70 6.77
N SER A 554 16.50 -26.49 5.76
CA SER A 554 16.13 -27.91 5.88
C SER A 554 17.00 -28.81 4.99
N VAL A 555 17.03 -30.10 5.32
CA VAL A 555 17.74 -31.16 4.58
C VAL A 555 16.78 -32.34 4.40
N SER A 556 16.77 -32.95 3.20
CA SER A 556 15.97 -34.14 2.90
C SER A 556 16.75 -35.13 2.03
N PRO A 557 16.91 -36.41 2.45
CA PRO A 557 16.56 -36.95 3.77
C PRO A 557 17.48 -36.38 4.88
N PRO A 558 17.04 -36.31 6.15
CA PRO A 558 17.84 -35.70 7.24
C PRO A 558 19.24 -36.29 7.44
N GLU A 559 19.43 -37.57 7.11
CA GLU A 559 20.70 -38.30 7.16
C GLU A 559 21.62 -38.01 5.97
N GLY A 560 21.11 -37.39 4.89
CA GLY A 560 21.81 -37.26 3.62
C GLY A 560 22.98 -36.27 3.62
N GLY A 561 22.97 -35.27 4.51
CA GLY A 561 24.07 -34.32 4.58
C GLY A 561 23.85 -33.19 5.58
N SER A 562 24.67 -32.14 5.43
CA SER A 562 24.65 -30.94 6.25
C SER A 562 24.75 -29.69 5.38
N THR A 563 24.41 -28.54 5.95
CA THR A 563 24.41 -27.24 5.26
C THR A 563 25.15 -26.18 6.05
N VAL A 564 25.58 -25.13 5.38
CA VAL A 564 26.02 -23.87 6.00
C VAL A 564 25.19 -22.76 5.35
N PRO A 565 24.35 -22.00 6.10
CA PRO A 565 24.07 -22.14 7.53
C PRO A 565 23.50 -23.51 7.92
N ALA A 566 23.71 -23.93 9.17
CA ALA A 566 23.26 -25.24 9.66
C ALA A 566 21.73 -25.39 9.60
N VAL A 567 21.21 -26.61 9.57
CA VAL A 567 19.76 -26.87 9.63
C VAL A 567 19.13 -26.16 10.83
N GLY A 568 18.04 -25.42 10.58
CA GLY A 568 17.36 -24.59 11.57
C GLY A 568 16.95 -23.23 11.02
N THR A 569 16.34 -22.42 11.88
CA THR A 569 15.93 -21.05 11.56
C THR A 569 17.00 -20.05 11.99
N HIS A 570 17.41 -19.20 11.06
CA HIS A 570 18.41 -18.15 11.27
C HIS A 570 17.81 -16.80 10.88
N ALA A 571 18.05 -15.79 11.71
CA ALA A 571 17.60 -14.42 11.47
C ALA A 571 18.69 -13.64 10.71
N TYR A 572 18.30 -12.96 9.64
CA TYR A 572 19.17 -12.13 8.83
C TYR A 572 18.54 -10.78 8.53
N GLU A 573 19.33 -9.71 8.60
CA GLU A 573 18.89 -8.37 8.23
C GLU A 573 18.40 -8.34 6.78
N ALA A 574 17.36 -7.56 6.52
CA ALA A 574 16.78 -7.40 5.20
C ALA A 574 17.82 -6.88 4.21
N GLY A 575 17.79 -7.43 2.99
CA GLY A 575 18.79 -7.18 1.94
C GLY A 575 20.10 -7.97 2.11
N THR A 576 20.31 -8.71 3.22
CA THR A 576 21.48 -9.59 3.35
C THR A 576 21.45 -10.66 2.27
N VAL A 577 22.57 -10.83 1.57
CA VAL A 577 22.77 -11.96 0.65
C VAL A 577 23.48 -13.07 1.43
N VAL A 578 22.75 -14.14 1.73
CA VAL A 578 23.24 -15.29 2.48
C VAL A 578 23.75 -16.35 1.50
N GLU A 579 25.04 -16.72 1.63
CA GLU A 579 25.61 -17.85 0.91
C GLU A 579 25.24 -19.16 1.63
N VAL A 580 24.59 -20.07 0.91
CA VAL A 580 24.16 -21.38 1.40
C VAL A 580 24.90 -22.48 0.64
N THR A 581 25.57 -23.36 1.38
CA THR A 581 26.32 -24.51 0.83
C THR A 581 25.86 -25.82 1.47
N ALA A 582 26.02 -26.93 0.74
CA ALA A 582 25.67 -28.28 1.16
C ALA A 582 26.91 -29.18 1.19
N SER A 583 26.95 -30.14 2.10
CA SER A 583 28.00 -31.16 2.22
C SER A 583 27.38 -32.51 2.52
N SER A 584 27.57 -33.48 1.63
CA SER A 584 26.98 -34.81 1.73
C SER A 584 27.64 -35.67 2.80
N ASN A 585 26.84 -36.49 3.47
CA ASN A 585 27.36 -37.56 4.33
C ASN A 585 27.78 -38.77 3.49
N PRO A 586 28.61 -39.69 4.04
CA PRO A 586 28.96 -40.93 3.34
C PRO A 586 27.73 -41.71 2.88
N GLY A 587 27.72 -42.16 1.62
CA GLY A 587 26.60 -42.88 1.02
C GLY A 587 25.51 -41.97 0.43
N PHE A 588 25.75 -40.66 0.33
CA PHE A 588 24.83 -39.70 -0.28
C PHE A 588 25.56 -38.70 -1.18
N VAL A 589 24.84 -38.15 -2.16
CA VAL A 589 25.26 -37.04 -3.00
C VAL A 589 24.28 -35.89 -2.91
N PHE A 590 24.79 -34.66 -2.97
CA PHE A 590 23.95 -33.47 -3.06
C PHE A 590 23.38 -33.39 -4.47
N ASP A 591 22.06 -33.26 -4.58
CA ASP A 591 21.35 -33.22 -5.86
C ASP A 591 21.01 -31.76 -6.25
N HIS A 592 20.19 -31.08 -5.44
CA HIS A 592 19.81 -29.68 -5.69
C HIS A 592 19.23 -28.96 -4.47
N TRP A 593 19.08 -27.64 -4.59
CA TRP A 593 18.33 -26.77 -3.67
C TRP A 593 16.88 -26.59 -4.12
N GLU A 594 15.96 -26.55 -3.15
CA GLU A 594 14.56 -26.14 -3.35
C GLU A 594 14.16 -24.96 -2.45
N GLY A 595 13.14 -24.21 -2.87
CA GLY A 595 12.52 -23.14 -2.08
C GLY A 595 13.09 -21.75 -2.39
N GLY A 596 13.68 -21.10 -1.38
CA GLY A 596 14.21 -19.73 -1.45
C GLY A 596 15.39 -19.53 -2.40
N CYS A 597 15.97 -20.62 -2.91
CA CYS A 597 16.89 -20.67 -4.04
C CYS A 597 16.80 -22.03 -4.74
N THR A 598 17.32 -22.12 -5.97
CA THR A 598 17.28 -23.34 -6.80
C THR A 598 18.61 -23.57 -7.50
N GLY A 599 18.91 -24.83 -7.87
CA GLY A 599 20.14 -25.22 -8.58
C GLY A 599 20.97 -26.27 -7.85
N SER A 600 22.04 -26.76 -8.49
CA SER A 600 22.91 -27.85 -8.00
C SER A 600 24.28 -27.37 -7.45
N ASP A 601 24.52 -26.05 -7.42
CA ASP A 601 25.77 -25.44 -6.95
C ASP A 601 25.55 -24.64 -5.64
N THR A 602 26.55 -23.86 -5.22
CA THR A 602 26.40 -22.89 -4.12
C THR A 602 25.24 -21.94 -4.40
N CYS A 603 24.38 -21.72 -3.40
CA CYS A 603 23.19 -20.90 -3.52
C CYS A 603 23.38 -19.55 -2.80
N PHE A 604 22.87 -18.46 -3.38
CA PHE A 604 22.83 -17.14 -2.75
C PHE A 604 21.38 -16.72 -2.54
N VAL A 605 21.01 -16.42 -1.28
CA VAL A 605 19.65 -16.04 -0.89
C VAL A 605 19.65 -14.58 -0.46
N THR A 606 18.98 -13.72 -1.22
CA THR A 606 18.70 -12.35 -0.77
C THR A 606 17.52 -12.36 0.20
N MET A 607 17.71 -11.80 1.40
CA MET A 607 16.69 -11.78 2.45
C MET A 607 15.77 -10.57 2.28
N ASP A 608 14.75 -10.69 1.44
CA ASP A 608 13.70 -9.69 1.18
C ASP A 608 12.33 -10.08 1.80
N ALA A 609 12.24 -11.30 2.34
CA ALA A 609 11.12 -11.89 3.04
C ALA A 609 11.61 -13.11 3.83
N ALA A 610 10.79 -13.67 4.73
CA ALA A 610 11.07 -14.97 5.33
C ALA A 610 11.08 -16.07 4.25
N LYS A 611 12.13 -16.89 4.22
CA LYS A 611 12.36 -17.91 3.17
C LYS A 611 12.69 -19.26 3.79
N THR A 612 12.36 -20.33 3.08
CA THR A 612 12.79 -21.70 3.43
C THR A 612 13.62 -22.25 2.30
N VAL A 613 14.79 -22.80 2.60
CA VAL A 613 15.69 -23.44 1.64
C VAL A 613 15.94 -24.88 2.09
N THR A 614 15.71 -25.82 1.18
CA THR A 614 15.93 -27.25 1.45
C THR A 614 17.05 -27.79 0.57
N ALA A 615 18.06 -28.40 1.18
CA ALA A 615 19.04 -29.21 0.45
C ALA A 615 18.49 -30.62 0.22
N ILE A 616 18.43 -31.04 -1.05
CA ILE A 616 18.03 -32.38 -1.44
C ILE A 616 19.28 -33.24 -1.65
N PHE A 617 19.33 -34.37 -0.96
CA PHE A 617 20.34 -35.40 -1.12
C PHE A 617 19.69 -36.69 -1.63
N VAL A 618 20.44 -37.45 -2.41
CA VAL A 618 20.05 -38.79 -2.87
C VAL A 618 21.14 -39.79 -2.49
N GLU A 619 20.78 -41.05 -2.32
CA GLU A 619 21.76 -42.10 -2.00
C GLU A 619 22.81 -42.21 -3.12
N GLU A 620 24.05 -42.42 -2.71
CA GLU A 620 25.17 -42.60 -3.62
C GLU A 620 25.10 -44.01 -4.23
N GLU A 621 24.77 -44.09 -5.51
CA GLU A 621 24.72 -45.36 -6.25
C GLU A 621 26.09 -45.72 -6.82
N PHE A 622 26.52 -46.97 -6.65
CA PHE A 622 27.77 -47.50 -7.20
C PHE A 622 27.49 -48.44 -8.36
N LEU A 623 28.23 -48.29 -9.47
CA LEU A 623 28.08 -49.15 -10.62
C LEU A 623 28.39 -50.60 -10.22
N GLY A 624 27.41 -51.48 -10.38
CA GLY A 624 27.52 -52.89 -10.02
C GLY A 624 26.97 -53.30 -8.65
N ASP A 625 26.61 -52.34 -7.80
CA ASP A 625 25.94 -52.57 -6.52
C ASP A 625 24.42 -52.50 -6.75
N VAL A 626 23.80 -53.67 -6.89
CA VAL A 626 22.38 -53.81 -7.26
C VAL A 626 21.51 -53.98 -6.02
N ASP A 627 22.05 -54.47 -4.91
CA ASP A 627 21.33 -54.58 -3.64
C ASP A 627 21.49 -53.37 -2.71
N GLY A 628 22.37 -52.43 -3.05
CA GLY A 628 22.57 -51.16 -2.36
C GLY A 628 23.33 -51.33 -1.04
N ASP A 629 24.12 -52.39 -0.89
CA ASP A 629 24.90 -52.65 0.33
C ASP A 629 26.24 -51.89 0.39
N GLY A 630 26.56 -51.14 -0.67
CA GLY A 630 27.78 -50.35 -0.85
C GLY A 630 28.94 -51.15 -1.41
N SER A 631 28.75 -52.41 -1.85
CA SER A 631 29.81 -53.29 -2.33
C SER A 631 29.38 -54.14 -3.53
N ALA A 632 29.85 -53.80 -4.73
CA ALA A 632 29.66 -54.65 -5.92
C ALA A 632 30.38 -56.01 -5.76
N ASN A 633 29.62 -57.09 -5.58
CA ASN A 633 30.15 -58.42 -5.27
C ASN A 633 29.36 -59.57 -5.91
N SER A 634 29.71 -60.82 -5.56
CA SER A 634 29.02 -62.01 -6.10
C SER A 634 27.51 -62.10 -5.79
N THR A 635 27.03 -61.38 -4.76
CA THR A 635 25.62 -61.27 -4.40
C THR A 635 24.85 -60.47 -5.45
N ASP A 636 25.37 -59.32 -5.87
CA ASP A 636 24.81 -58.50 -6.95
C ASP A 636 24.75 -59.28 -8.27
N ALA A 637 25.84 -59.98 -8.59
CA ALA A 637 25.88 -60.80 -9.79
C ALA A 637 24.83 -61.93 -9.76
N LEU A 638 24.57 -62.51 -8.60
CA LEU A 638 23.52 -63.52 -8.44
C LEU A 638 22.12 -62.91 -8.61
N ILE A 639 21.91 -61.69 -8.12
CA ILE A 639 20.66 -60.96 -8.29
C ILE A 639 20.43 -60.66 -9.79
N VAL A 640 21.44 -60.16 -10.50
CA VAL A 640 21.40 -59.93 -11.95
C VAL A 640 21.13 -61.22 -12.72
N LEU A 641 21.82 -62.32 -12.40
CA LEU A 641 21.58 -63.64 -13.03
C LEU A 641 20.16 -64.15 -12.79
N SER A 642 19.67 -63.99 -11.56
CA SER A 642 18.31 -64.40 -11.20
C SER A 642 17.29 -63.60 -12.01
N ALA A 643 17.51 -62.30 -12.15
CA ALA A 643 16.66 -61.42 -12.95
C ALA A 643 16.69 -61.78 -14.45
N ASP A 644 17.87 -62.04 -15.02
CA ASP A 644 18.06 -62.38 -16.44
C ASP A 644 17.27 -63.65 -16.83
N VAL A 645 17.26 -64.66 -15.95
CA VAL A 645 16.51 -65.91 -16.17
C VAL A 645 15.02 -65.81 -15.81
N GLY A 646 14.54 -64.64 -15.41
CA GLY A 646 13.13 -64.37 -15.12
C GLY A 646 12.67 -64.80 -13.72
N ILE A 647 13.60 -65.00 -12.77
CA ILE A 647 13.23 -65.17 -11.36
C ILE A 647 12.86 -63.78 -10.80
N PRO A 648 11.69 -63.63 -10.14
CA PRO A 648 11.30 -62.35 -9.56
C PRO A 648 12.25 -61.89 -8.46
N VAL A 649 12.75 -60.67 -8.61
CA VAL A 649 13.77 -60.04 -7.74
C VAL A 649 13.28 -58.68 -7.21
N GLY A 650 11.96 -58.46 -7.18
CA GLY A 650 11.32 -57.15 -7.17
C GLY A 650 11.78 -56.11 -6.14
N SER A 651 12.40 -56.47 -5.01
CA SER A 651 12.99 -55.50 -4.08
C SER A 651 14.25 -54.81 -4.60
N TYR A 652 14.88 -55.35 -5.65
CA TYR A 652 16.14 -54.89 -6.24
C TYR A 652 15.94 -54.22 -7.61
N CYS A 653 14.71 -53.87 -7.96
CA CYS A 653 14.38 -53.21 -9.22
C CYS A 653 14.01 -51.73 -8.95
N PRO A 654 14.37 -50.78 -9.84
CA PRO A 654 15.05 -50.96 -11.13
C PRO A 654 16.56 -51.25 -11.00
N MET A 655 17.11 -52.10 -11.87
CA MET A 655 18.52 -52.55 -11.82
C MET A 655 19.46 -51.65 -12.62
N ASN A 656 19.32 -50.33 -12.50
CA ASN A 656 20.11 -49.38 -13.30
C ASN A 656 21.62 -49.59 -13.12
N CYS A 657 22.07 -49.83 -11.89
CA CYS A 657 23.46 -50.11 -11.55
C CYS A 657 23.96 -51.47 -12.04
N GLY A 658 23.07 -52.35 -12.53
CA GLY A 658 23.43 -53.67 -13.05
C GLY A 658 24.01 -53.65 -14.47
N ASP A 659 23.94 -52.53 -15.21
CA ASP A 659 24.44 -52.42 -16.59
C ASP A 659 25.91 -51.98 -16.57
N VAL A 660 26.77 -52.86 -16.07
CA VAL A 660 28.18 -52.55 -15.78
C VAL A 660 29.02 -52.38 -17.05
N ASP A 661 28.58 -52.90 -18.19
CA ASP A 661 29.25 -52.70 -19.48
C ASP A 661 28.71 -51.49 -20.27
N GLY A 662 27.64 -50.86 -19.78
CA GLY A 662 27.03 -49.64 -20.33
C GLY A 662 26.36 -49.85 -21.69
N ASN A 663 25.97 -51.07 -22.03
CA ASN A 663 25.32 -51.39 -23.31
C ASN A 663 23.81 -51.05 -23.32
N GLY A 664 23.25 -50.67 -22.17
CA GLY A 664 21.84 -50.32 -21.98
C GLY A 664 20.94 -51.52 -21.67
N VAL A 665 21.49 -52.70 -21.37
CA VAL A 665 20.74 -53.95 -21.14
C VAL A 665 21.40 -54.78 -20.04
N VAL A 666 20.72 -54.92 -18.91
CA VAL A 666 21.18 -55.76 -17.80
C VAL A 666 20.90 -57.23 -18.10
N ASN A 667 21.95 -58.04 -18.20
CA ASN A 667 21.85 -59.47 -18.51
C ASN A 667 22.99 -60.30 -17.90
N SER A 668 23.06 -61.59 -18.24
CA SER A 668 24.11 -62.50 -17.74
C SER A 668 25.55 -62.08 -18.09
N THR A 669 25.75 -61.23 -19.10
CA THR A 669 27.05 -60.64 -19.42
C THR A 669 27.52 -59.72 -18.29
N ASP A 670 26.65 -58.85 -17.80
CA ASP A 670 26.92 -57.95 -16.68
C ASP A 670 27.23 -58.70 -15.40
N ALA A 671 26.45 -59.75 -15.11
CA ALA A 671 26.72 -60.61 -13.97
C ALA A 671 28.07 -61.32 -14.05
N LEU A 672 28.49 -61.76 -15.25
CA LEU A 672 29.80 -62.37 -15.42
C LEU A 672 30.94 -61.35 -15.21
N ILE A 673 30.73 -60.11 -15.63
CA ILE A 673 31.66 -59.01 -15.41
C ILE A 673 31.78 -58.70 -13.92
N LEU A 674 30.66 -58.62 -13.19
CA LEU A 674 30.61 -58.48 -11.73
C LEU A 674 31.32 -59.62 -11.00
N LEU A 675 31.06 -60.88 -11.38
CA LEU A 675 31.76 -62.03 -10.79
C LEU A 675 33.26 -62.02 -11.08
N SER A 676 33.65 -61.54 -12.26
CA SER A 676 35.07 -61.41 -12.61
C SER A 676 35.76 -60.36 -11.73
N PHE A 677 35.07 -59.24 -11.47
CA PHE A 677 35.52 -58.19 -10.56
C PHE A 677 35.63 -58.70 -9.11
N ASP A 678 34.60 -59.35 -8.57
CA ASP A 678 34.60 -59.94 -7.22
C ASP A 678 35.72 -60.99 -7.04
N ALA A 679 36.00 -61.77 -8.08
CA ALA A 679 37.10 -62.74 -8.10
C ALA A 679 38.51 -62.10 -8.21
N GLY A 680 38.61 -60.77 -8.31
CA GLY A 680 39.87 -60.04 -8.45
C GLY A 680 40.50 -60.16 -9.83
N LEU A 681 39.73 -60.53 -10.86
CA LEU A 681 40.18 -60.52 -12.25
C LEU A 681 40.11 -59.09 -12.79
N GLY A 682 41.09 -58.70 -13.61
CA GLY A 682 41.09 -57.37 -14.22
C GLY A 682 39.93 -57.22 -15.19
N VAL A 683 39.02 -56.28 -14.89
CA VAL A 683 37.92 -55.84 -15.76
C VAL A 683 38.19 -54.41 -16.24
N SER A 684 37.69 -54.07 -17.44
CA SER A 684 37.88 -52.74 -18.04
C SER A 684 36.70 -51.79 -17.81
N PHE A 685 35.90 -52.05 -16.79
CA PHE A 685 34.65 -51.35 -16.48
C PHE A 685 34.75 -50.69 -15.10
N GLY A 686 34.09 -49.55 -14.92
CA GLY A 686 34.15 -48.74 -13.69
C GLY A 686 33.34 -49.33 -12.54
N ILE A 687 33.42 -50.65 -12.30
CA ILE A 687 32.67 -51.30 -11.23
C ILE A 687 33.15 -50.80 -9.87
N GLY A 688 32.21 -50.42 -9.01
CA GLY A 688 32.47 -49.75 -7.74
C GLY A 688 32.81 -48.27 -7.87
N GLU A 689 32.79 -47.71 -9.09
CA GLU A 689 32.82 -46.26 -9.31
C GLU A 689 31.41 -45.68 -9.16
N GLN A 690 31.34 -44.38 -8.84
CA GLN A 690 30.11 -43.67 -8.56
C GLN A 690 29.28 -43.43 -9.83
N GLY A 691 27.98 -43.67 -9.73
CA GLY A 691 26.98 -43.33 -10.75
C GLY A 691 26.51 -44.50 -11.61
N CYS A 692 25.20 -44.57 -11.82
CA CYS A 692 24.55 -45.62 -12.60
C CYS A 692 23.84 -45.07 -13.85
N PRO A 693 23.74 -45.87 -14.93
CA PRO A 693 22.98 -45.51 -16.13
C PRO A 693 21.52 -45.12 -15.83
N GLN A 694 21.11 -43.91 -16.24
CA GLN A 694 19.77 -43.36 -15.98
C GLN A 694 18.65 -44.03 -16.83
N THR A 695 19.01 -44.77 -17.88
CA THR A 695 18.03 -45.41 -18.77
C THR A 695 18.57 -46.71 -19.32
N ILE A 696 17.97 -47.83 -18.92
CA ILE A 696 18.34 -49.18 -19.36
C ILE A 696 17.10 -50.01 -19.67
N THR A 697 17.30 -51.10 -20.41
CA THR A 697 16.31 -52.17 -20.55
C THR A 697 16.40 -53.08 -19.33
N GLN A 698 15.31 -53.14 -18.55
CA GLN A 698 15.25 -53.96 -17.34
C GLN A 698 15.21 -55.47 -17.70
N PRO A 699 15.84 -56.34 -16.89
CA PRO A 699 15.86 -57.79 -17.14
C PRO A 699 14.47 -58.41 -16.90
N PRO A 700 14.19 -59.61 -17.44
CA PRO A 700 12.86 -60.23 -17.38
C PRO A 700 12.29 -60.43 -15.97
N GLY A 701 13.14 -60.61 -14.95
CA GLY A 701 12.76 -60.74 -13.55
C GLY A 701 12.44 -59.42 -12.84
N CYS A 702 12.72 -58.26 -13.47
CA CYS A 702 12.29 -56.94 -13.01
C CYS A 702 10.95 -56.57 -13.63
N THR A 703 9.88 -57.07 -13.02
CA THR A 703 8.50 -56.68 -13.32
C THR A 703 8.05 -55.59 -12.33
N PRO A 704 7.50 -54.45 -12.81
CA PRO A 704 6.91 -53.44 -11.93
C PRO A 704 5.73 -53.93 -11.10
#